data_AF-A0A952P9Z8-F1
#
_entry.id   AF-A0A952P9Z8-F1
#
_cell.length_a   1.000
_cell.length_b   1.000
_cell.length_c   1.000
_cell.angle_alpha   90.00
_cell.angle_beta   90.00
_cell.angle_gamma   90.00
#
_symmetry.space_group_name_H-M   'P 1'
#
loop_
_entity.id
_entity.type
_entity.pdbx_description
1 polymer ?
#
loop_
_entity_poly.entity_id
_entity_poly.type
_entity_poly.pdbx_seq_one_letter_code
_entity_poly.pdbx_strand_id
1 'polypeptide(L)'
;MRKIFIGTGGNIPNGFDPLSITDSNNTVNLNHLKSGIMSDSADEIIIENILEICSIEEVSDLIDAISNILVKSGNFEIHFIDAVNLFRKFDNRKISLEEFNSIISKSKSLIDKSSLTDILNKSNFDITGFQFKDSTSWDDYNCIIKAKNNKSASAPEPIESQKKLNMPIIDNLDFTNPKISNDDSEYDFDLLNEVINTDKHPDSLDYDLLSEVMNFSFEPKNNEMSDDADDLLTEVIGFSPVEIADTSQNEGQSLFEEIMNFSFDEDKPELNIISKSRNSDNPNNLFETKLKSKIEDTFSRYEKETSMKKPSINIVWEGSQFVYNPLAHVNREMCSVLLDAEVANLTIVPYESDDPNFNKYDVKKGLLENDIRQKKEVSPEIAKLPYAWIRHQFPPKSDAPRGSKWFIMQPWEFSRLRSDMKVTLSLADEIWAPSFYTRKAMIDSGLDFNKVQVVPLGINPDIFKPYGDKYHLNTNKKFKFLYVGGTIYRKGFDILLKAFIETFNGNDDVCLVIKEHGADSFYKGMTSESAINSAKREYNAPEILYINDNLTELEMASLYRACNVIAAPYRGESFCLPLLEGTACGLPAIATKGGASDDFLEEAFTYFISAEKNNIGNQIDGMPLTGNATLLEPSFDELKEILLSVYNNPGNLLSMGTVASAYARTKWTWDKSIIKALRRLDYHFSTKMSLAAENQFSDKIDDTIVFGTAEHTYIEGDFNEAVELYMKAIKGIVPEKYKLLGLHRIAMILINKGEYSAVEDVFRSIDQISFNHPDTIYLKVILNASQDKHTEALEFISELMDNWTSNKFESSLGHNLDDLLVLTADLLRAGDDIEAAHSLYTTALSMNNSNAFACYGAGMCFKVSGLENEAKEMFRWAVDINPEFEEAKFELENM
;
A
#
# COMPACT_ATOMS: atom_id res chain seq x y z
N MET A 1 26.00 -10.62 -18.29
CA MET A 1 24.91 -10.16 -19.18
C MET A 1 23.75 -11.14 -19.31
N ARG A 2 23.87 -12.32 -19.96
CA ARG A 2 22.71 -13.21 -20.17
C ARG A 2 22.15 -13.88 -18.90
N LYS A 3 23.00 -14.24 -17.93
CA LYS A 3 22.55 -14.74 -16.60
C LYS A 3 21.90 -13.63 -15.75
N ILE A 4 22.44 -12.42 -15.85
CA ILE A 4 21.97 -11.22 -15.15
C ILE A 4 20.55 -10.82 -15.62
N PHE A 5 20.21 -11.12 -16.88
CA PHE A 5 18.89 -10.83 -17.45
C PHE A 5 17.80 -11.89 -17.21
N ILE A 6 18.15 -13.10 -16.76
CA ILE A 6 17.18 -14.20 -16.56
C ILE A 6 16.69 -14.29 -15.11
N GLY A 7 17.50 -13.88 -14.13
CA GLY A 7 17.13 -13.89 -12.71
C GLY A 7 16.16 -12.79 -12.25
N THR A 8 15.68 -11.91 -13.14
CA THR A 8 14.76 -10.80 -12.81
C THR A 8 13.39 -10.89 -13.53
N GLY A 9 13.09 -12.01 -14.19
CA GLY A 9 11.72 -12.40 -14.59
C GLY A 9 11.15 -11.86 -15.92
N GLY A 10 11.88 -11.12 -16.75
CA GLY A 10 11.40 -10.71 -18.07
C GLY A 10 11.53 -11.78 -19.17
N ASN A 11 10.47 -12.04 -19.95
CA ASN A 11 10.62 -12.75 -21.25
C ASN A 11 11.27 -11.82 -22.29
N ILE A 12 12.35 -12.32 -22.90
CA ILE A 12 13.50 -11.58 -23.43
C ILE A 12 13.26 -11.16 -24.89
N PRO A 13 13.68 -9.96 -25.36
CA PRO A 13 13.35 -9.54 -26.72
C PRO A 13 14.00 -10.46 -27.76
N ASN A 14 13.18 -11.11 -28.60
CA ASN A 14 13.69 -11.81 -29.79
C ASN A 14 14.43 -10.79 -30.67
N GLY A 15 15.74 -10.97 -30.81
CA GLY A 15 16.64 -10.00 -31.46
C GLY A 15 17.60 -9.30 -30.50
N PHE A 16 17.57 -9.57 -29.19
CA PHE A 16 18.60 -9.11 -28.25
C PHE A 16 19.74 -10.14 -28.11
N ASP A 17 20.91 -9.81 -28.65
CA ASP A 17 22.15 -10.59 -28.52
C ASP A 17 23.03 -10.01 -27.39
N PRO A 18 23.22 -10.71 -26.27
CA PRO A 18 24.10 -10.27 -25.17
C PRO A 18 25.60 -10.26 -25.53
N LEU A 19 26.02 -10.96 -26.61
CA LEU A 19 27.39 -10.91 -27.14
C LEU A 19 27.62 -9.66 -28.00
N SER A 20 26.57 -8.96 -28.45
CA SER A 20 26.71 -7.65 -29.10
C SER A 20 27.19 -6.56 -28.13
N ILE A 21 27.19 -6.89 -26.83
CA ILE A 21 27.57 -5.98 -25.77
C ILE A 21 29.07 -6.04 -25.49
N THR A 22 29.87 -6.85 -26.18
CA THR A 22 31.34 -6.72 -26.12
C THR A 22 31.93 -6.91 -27.51
N ASP A 23 32.73 -5.97 -28.00
CA ASP A 23 33.52 -6.22 -29.21
C ASP A 23 34.68 -7.21 -28.95
N SER A 24 35.41 -7.60 -29.99
CA SER A 24 36.53 -8.56 -29.92
C SER A 24 37.67 -8.20 -28.96
N ASN A 25 37.69 -6.97 -28.43
CA ASN A 25 38.62 -6.45 -27.44
C ASN A 25 37.99 -6.37 -26.02
N ASN A 26 36.82 -6.97 -25.79
CA ASN A 26 36.05 -6.94 -24.53
C ASN A 26 35.52 -5.54 -24.11
N THR A 27 35.28 -4.64 -25.07
CA THR A 27 34.73 -3.27 -24.85
C THR A 27 33.20 -3.22 -25.00
N VAL A 28 32.48 -2.58 -24.06
CA VAL A 28 31.01 -2.75 -23.85
C VAL A 28 30.05 -1.88 -24.67
N ASN A 29 29.18 -2.44 -25.52
CA ASN A 29 28.21 -1.65 -26.30
C ASN A 29 26.99 -1.16 -25.49
N LEU A 30 27.02 0.10 -25.05
CA LEU A 30 26.06 0.72 -24.11
C LEU A 30 24.66 1.02 -24.68
N ASN A 31 24.48 1.10 -26.01
CA ASN A 31 23.18 1.37 -26.60
C ASN A 31 22.20 0.18 -26.52
N HIS A 32 22.72 -1.03 -26.35
CA HIS A 32 21.91 -2.22 -26.05
C HIS A 32 21.57 -2.33 -24.55
N LEU A 33 22.32 -1.67 -23.67
CA LEU A 33 21.99 -1.59 -22.23
C LEU A 33 20.70 -0.78 -21.99
N LYS A 34 20.48 0.26 -22.81
CA LYS A 34 19.32 1.17 -22.74
C LYS A 34 17.97 0.50 -22.97
N SER A 35 17.91 -0.63 -23.67
CA SER A 35 16.64 -1.25 -24.08
C SER A 35 16.23 -2.49 -23.28
N GLY A 36 17.14 -3.08 -22.49
CA GLY A 36 16.86 -4.31 -21.77
C GLY A 36 16.50 -4.12 -20.29
N ILE A 37 16.99 -3.08 -19.62
CA ILE A 37 16.84 -2.94 -18.17
C ILE A 37 15.47 -2.31 -17.81
N MET A 38 14.44 -3.16 -17.91
CA MET A 38 13.45 -3.57 -16.90
C MET A 38 12.90 -2.62 -15.80
N SER A 39 11.63 -2.90 -15.50
CA SER A 39 10.90 -3.04 -14.22
C SER A 39 11.53 -2.72 -12.86
N ASP A 40 10.64 -2.57 -11.87
CA ASP A 40 10.85 -2.10 -10.47
C ASP A 40 11.26 -3.23 -9.47
N SER A 41 12.22 -4.10 -9.81
CA SER A 41 12.77 -5.07 -8.83
C SER A 41 14.24 -5.42 -9.07
N ALA A 42 15.03 -4.50 -9.63
CA ALA A 42 16.41 -4.79 -10.00
C ALA A 42 17.31 -3.61 -9.71
N ASP A 43 17.34 -3.09 -8.49
CA ASP A 43 17.62 -1.65 -8.41
C ASP A 43 19.01 -1.28 -7.83
N GLU A 44 19.75 -2.20 -7.21
CA GLU A 44 21.05 -1.91 -6.54
C GLU A 44 22.19 -2.79 -7.07
N ILE A 45 21.89 -4.06 -7.34
CA ILE A 45 22.80 -5.03 -7.98
C ILE A 45 23.04 -4.71 -9.47
N ILE A 46 22.19 -3.87 -10.09
CA ILE A 46 22.47 -3.33 -11.43
C ILE A 46 23.64 -2.34 -11.39
N ILE A 47 23.78 -1.58 -10.31
CA ILE A 47 24.86 -0.59 -10.18
C ILE A 47 26.20 -1.28 -10.02
N GLU A 48 26.30 -2.33 -9.17
CA GLU A 48 27.55 -3.09 -8.98
C GLU A 48 27.93 -3.93 -10.22
N ASN A 49 26.97 -4.45 -10.97
CA ASN A 49 27.26 -5.29 -12.14
C ASN A 49 27.57 -4.51 -13.43
N ILE A 50 27.22 -3.22 -13.51
CA ILE A 50 27.73 -2.31 -14.54
C ILE A 50 29.26 -2.09 -14.37
N LEU A 51 29.81 -2.33 -13.17
CA LEU A 51 31.21 -2.02 -12.78
C LEU A 51 32.25 -3.02 -13.27
N GLU A 52 31.88 -4.27 -13.56
CA GLU A 52 32.84 -5.29 -13.99
C GLU A 52 33.03 -5.34 -15.52
N ILE A 53 32.16 -4.69 -16.29
CA ILE A 53 32.05 -4.97 -17.73
C ILE A 53 32.47 -3.77 -18.60
N CYS A 54 32.35 -2.51 -18.15
CA CYS A 54 32.61 -1.34 -19.00
C CYS A 54 34.09 -0.88 -19.02
N SER A 55 34.75 -1.07 -20.17
CA SER A 55 35.71 -0.10 -20.68
C SER A 55 35.02 0.65 -21.82
N ILE A 56 34.86 1.98 -21.75
CA ILE A 56 34.53 2.85 -22.89
C ILE A 56 34.65 4.34 -22.51
N GLU A 57 34.96 5.12 -23.53
CA GLU A 57 35.56 6.45 -23.54
C GLU A 57 34.57 7.62 -23.29
N GLU A 58 33.29 7.39 -22.94
CA GLU A 58 32.28 8.46 -22.79
C GLU A 58 31.47 8.40 -21.47
N VAL A 59 31.68 9.41 -20.63
CA VAL A 59 31.14 9.59 -19.26
C VAL A 59 29.63 9.89 -19.25
N SER A 60 29.09 10.43 -20.34
CA SER A 60 27.69 10.89 -20.43
C SER A 60 26.66 9.76 -20.42
N ASP A 61 27.00 8.59 -20.97
CA ASP A 61 26.05 7.48 -21.07
C ASP A 61 25.92 6.69 -19.75
N LEU A 62 26.95 6.75 -18.89
CA LEU A 62 26.93 6.17 -17.54
C LEU A 62 26.02 6.97 -16.59
N ILE A 63 25.97 8.29 -16.78
CA ILE A 63 25.14 9.22 -15.99
C ILE A 63 23.65 8.95 -16.19
N ASP A 64 23.21 8.71 -17.43
CA ASP A 64 21.80 8.49 -17.74
C ASP A 64 21.32 7.10 -17.31
N ALA A 65 22.20 6.10 -17.30
CA ALA A 65 21.88 4.75 -16.81
C ALA A 65 21.69 4.75 -15.29
N ILE A 66 22.62 5.35 -14.55
CA ILE A 66 22.59 5.43 -13.09
C ILE A 66 21.38 6.27 -12.61
N SER A 67 21.05 7.36 -13.31
CA SER A 67 19.90 8.21 -12.94
C SER A 67 18.56 7.47 -12.98
N ASN A 68 18.37 6.56 -13.93
CA ASN A 68 17.12 5.81 -14.05
C ASN A 68 17.01 4.67 -13.02
N ILE A 69 18.14 4.13 -12.56
CA ILE A 69 18.19 3.11 -11.51
C ILE A 69 17.86 3.73 -10.14
N LEU A 70 18.42 4.92 -9.88
CA LEU A 70 18.16 5.70 -8.67
C LEU A 70 16.68 6.12 -8.52
N VAL A 71 16.00 6.43 -9.63
CA VAL A 71 14.59 6.88 -9.59
C VAL A 71 13.61 5.73 -9.29
N LYS A 72 13.99 4.47 -9.55
CA LYS A 72 13.12 3.32 -9.33
C LYS A 72 13.25 2.68 -7.94
N SER A 73 14.41 2.82 -7.26
CA SER A 73 14.78 2.03 -6.07
C SER A 73 14.24 2.52 -4.71
N GLY A 74 13.75 3.75 -4.60
CA GLY A 74 13.19 4.27 -3.33
C GLY A 74 14.19 4.56 -2.18
N ASN A 75 15.48 4.22 -2.28
CA ASN A 75 16.46 4.28 -1.18
C ASN A 75 17.64 5.27 -1.42
N PHE A 76 17.35 6.56 -1.44
CA PHE A 76 18.11 7.57 -2.20
C PHE A 76 19.47 8.04 -1.62
N GLU A 77 19.65 8.03 -0.29
CA GLU A 77 20.82 8.60 0.39
C GLU A 77 22.08 7.73 0.24
N ILE A 78 21.88 6.40 0.20
CA ILE A 78 22.94 5.39 0.06
C ILE A 78 23.51 5.44 -1.36
N HIS A 79 22.64 5.45 -2.37
CA HIS A 79 23.09 5.33 -3.75
C HIS A 79 23.74 6.62 -4.33
N PHE A 80 23.45 7.81 -3.78
CA PHE A 80 24.07 9.06 -4.24
C PHE A 80 25.57 9.12 -3.88
N ILE A 81 25.96 8.56 -2.73
CA ILE A 81 27.36 8.49 -2.26
C ILE A 81 28.18 7.55 -3.15
N ASP A 82 27.58 6.43 -3.54
CA ASP A 82 28.25 5.44 -4.37
C ASP A 82 28.42 5.91 -5.81
N ALA A 83 27.42 6.61 -6.38
CA ALA A 83 27.53 7.25 -7.68
C ALA A 83 28.70 8.25 -7.76
N VAL A 84 28.90 9.07 -6.72
CA VAL A 84 29.96 10.10 -6.67
C VAL A 84 31.35 9.48 -6.44
N ASN A 85 31.46 8.43 -5.60
CA ASN A 85 32.70 7.67 -5.42
C ASN A 85 33.13 6.94 -6.70
N LEU A 86 32.16 6.58 -7.55
CA LEU A 86 32.39 5.93 -8.82
C LEU A 86 33.09 6.84 -9.85
N PHE A 87 32.63 8.08 -10.02
CA PHE A 87 33.22 9.05 -10.96
C PHE A 87 34.70 9.38 -10.65
N ARG A 88 35.11 9.32 -9.38
CA ARG A 88 36.52 9.49 -8.96
C ARG A 88 37.45 8.38 -9.43
N LYS A 89 36.94 7.17 -9.56
CA LYS A 89 37.74 5.97 -9.85
C LYS A 89 38.07 5.86 -11.34
N PHE A 90 37.25 6.44 -12.21
CA PHE A 90 37.36 6.28 -13.67
C PHE A 90 38.12 7.41 -14.42
N ASP A 91 38.08 8.69 -14.00
CA ASP A 91 38.43 9.79 -14.93
C ASP A 91 39.70 10.63 -14.63
N ASN A 92 40.34 10.57 -13.45
CA ASN A 92 41.49 11.45 -13.10
C ASN A 92 41.28 12.98 -13.39
N ARG A 93 40.08 13.42 -13.73
CA ARG A 93 39.65 14.80 -14.00
C ARG A 93 38.80 15.30 -12.82
N LYS A 94 38.82 16.62 -12.59
CA LYS A 94 37.83 17.28 -11.71
C LYS A 94 36.48 17.28 -12.41
N ILE A 95 35.44 16.77 -11.76
CA ILE A 95 34.04 16.84 -12.23
C ILE A 95 33.60 18.31 -12.33
N SER A 96 32.89 18.68 -13.39
CA SER A 96 32.36 20.04 -13.58
C SER A 96 31.06 20.29 -12.80
N LEU A 97 30.74 21.57 -12.58
CA LEU A 97 29.54 21.99 -11.85
C LEU A 97 28.23 21.64 -12.60
N GLU A 98 28.26 21.59 -13.93
CA GLU A 98 27.11 21.20 -14.77
C GLU A 98 26.82 19.69 -14.67
N GLU A 99 27.87 18.87 -14.62
CA GLU A 99 27.74 17.42 -14.48
C GLU A 99 27.16 17.05 -13.11
N PHE A 100 27.61 17.74 -12.06
CA PHE A 100 27.11 17.55 -10.71
C PHE A 100 25.64 18.00 -10.55
N ASN A 101 25.21 19.07 -11.24
CA ASN A 101 23.82 19.54 -11.25
C ASN A 101 22.87 18.62 -12.02
N SER A 102 23.39 17.92 -13.03
CA SER A 102 22.61 16.94 -13.79
C SER A 102 22.25 15.72 -12.91
N ILE A 103 23.22 15.21 -12.13
CA ILE A 103 23.04 14.04 -11.23
C ILE A 103 22.05 14.35 -10.11
N ILE A 104 22.10 15.56 -9.56
CA ILE A 104 21.21 16.01 -8.48
C ILE A 104 19.77 16.29 -8.97
N SER A 105 19.58 16.82 -10.19
CA SER A 105 18.25 17.21 -10.69
C SER A 105 17.33 16.02 -10.97
N LYS A 106 17.92 14.85 -11.27
CA LYS A 106 17.19 13.63 -11.58
C LYS A 106 16.80 12.81 -10.35
N SER A 107 17.16 13.29 -9.15
CA SER A 107 17.38 12.41 -8.00
C SER A 107 16.87 13.02 -6.68
N LYS A 108 15.93 13.97 -6.74
CA LYS A 108 15.73 14.98 -5.67
C LYS A 108 14.48 14.88 -4.79
N SER A 109 13.68 13.80 -4.81
CA SER A 109 12.46 13.72 -3.98
C SER A 109 12.40 12.57 -2.96
N LEU A 110 13.55 12.08 -2.49
CA LEU A 110 13.65 11.07 -1.42
C LEU A 110 14.69 11.41 -0.30
N ILE A 111 15.08 12.68 -0.07
CA ILE A 111 16.06 13.08 0.98
C ILE A 111 15.59 14.38 1.71
N ASP A 112 15.81 14.56 3.03
CA ASP A 112 15.45 15.83 3.74
C ASP A 112 16.23 17.04 3.24
N LYS A 113 15.42 18.10 3.09
CA LYS A 113 15.62 19.40 2.46
C LYS A 113 16.75 20.26 2.99
N SER A 114 17.13 20.18 4.25
CA SER A 114 18.18 21.05 4.80
C SER A 114 19.59 20.46 4.65
N SER A 115 19.78 19.15 4.81
CA SER A 115 21.10 18.53 4.74
C SER A 115 21.47 17.95 3.40
N LEU A 116 20.56 17.66 2.46
CA LEU A 116 21.04 17.64 1.07
C LEU A 116 21.58 19.03 0.67
N THR A 117 21.00 20.09 1.22
CA THR A 117 21.48 21.46 1.02
C THR A 117 22.85 21.67 1.71
N ASP A 118 23.07 21.03 2.85
CA ASP A 118 24.33 20.95 3.61
C ASP A 118 25.33 19.87 3.11
N ILE A 119 24.90 18.90 2.30
CA ILE A 119 25.71 17.91 1.57
C ILE A 119 26.40 18.61 0.39
N LEU A 120 25.76 19.62 -0.21
CA LEU A 120 26.40 20.57 -1.13
C LEU A 120 27.35 21.51 -0.43
N ASN A 121 27.07 21.78 0.85
CA ASN A 121 28.06 22.41 1.68
C ASN A 121 29.22 21.44 1.96
N LYS A 122 29.09 20.36 2.73
CA LYS A 122 30.12 19.36 3.08
C LYS A 122 30.83 18.67 1.93
N SER A 123 30.29 18.76 0.74
CA SER A 123 31.12 18.51 -0.42
C SER A 123 32.41 19.31 -0.25
N ASN A 124 32.46 20.56 0.25
CA ASN A 124 33.72 21.27 0.55
C ASN A 124 34.65 21.24 -0.69
N PHE A 125 34.02 21.12 -1.86
CA PHE A 125 34.53 20.39 -3.00
C PHE A 125 34.62 21.32 -4.17
N ASP A 126 35.53 22.28 -4.06
CA ASP A 126 36.17 22.95 -5.19
C ASP A 126 35.50 22.62 -6.57
N ILE A 127 34.42 23.26 -7.07
CA ILE A 127 33.96 24.64 -6.87
C ILE A 127 35.15 25.60 -6.94
N THR A 128 36.19 25.24 -7.71
CA THR A 128 37.54 25.85 -7.72
C THR A 128 37.62 27.12 -6.88
N GLY A 129 37.79 26.88 -5.58
CA GLY A 129 37.46 27.69 -4.41
C GLY A 129 36.76 26.93 -3.27
N PHE A 130 35.65 26.24 -3.51
CA PHE A 130 34.65 26.12 -2.45
C PHE A 130 34.75 24.84 -1.63
N GLN A 131 35.65 24.94 -0.67
CA GLN A 131 35.49 24.40 0.66
C GLN A 131 34.43 25.21 1.48
N PHE A 132 33.27 24.61 1.78
CA PHE A 132 32.39 24.83 2.95
C PHE A 132 32.90 24.11 4.21
N LYS A 133 33.84 24.72 4.95
CA LYS A 133 34.23 24.15 6.24
C LYS A 133 33.16 24.46 7.26
N ASP A 134 32.63 23.36 7.80
CA ASP A 134 31.77 23.28 8.97
C ASP A 134 32.00 24.38 10.00
N SER A 135 30.88 24.71 10.61
CA SER A 135 30.76 25.24 11.96
C SER A 135 31.44 26.58 12.13
N THR A 136 30.65 27.65 12.10
CA THR A 136 30.24 28.33 13.33
C THR A 136 29.50 29.60 12.94
N SER A 137 28.48 29.92 13.74
CA SER A 137 27.91 31.26 13.90
C SER A 137 27.54 32.01 12.61
N TRP A 138 26.28 31.85 12.20
CA TRP A 138 25.25 32.90 12.06
C TRP A 138 25.53 34.27 11.38
N ASP A 139 26.75 34.63 10.97
CA ASP A 139 27.07 35.90 10.31
C ASP A 139 27.51 35.77 8.83
N ASP A 140 27.84 34.58 8.32
CA ASP A 140 28.39 34.40 6.94
C ASP A 140 27.35 34.10 5.84
N TYR A 141 26.07 33.84 6.17
CA TYR A 141 24.99 33.64 5.17
C TYR A 141 24.66 34.93 4.38
N ASN A 142 24.97 36.10 4.96
CA ASN A 142 24.59 37.42 4.42
C ASN A 142 25.51 37.98 3.32
N CYS A 143 26.55 37.27 2.88
CA CYS A 143 27.44 37.75 1.81
C CYS A 143 27.17 37.18 0.41
N ILE A 144 26.43 36.08 0.23
CA ILE A 144 26.21 35.48 -1.10
C ILE A 144 25.09 36.18 -1.90
N ILE A 145 24.23 36.95 -1.23
CA ILE A 145 23.26 37.84 -1.88
C ILE A 145 23.92 39.00 -2.68
N LYS A 146 25.24 39.23 -2.59
CA LYS A 146 25.87 40.42 -3.22
C LYS A 146 26.69 40.24 -4.50
N ALA A 147 26.74 39.06 -5.11
CA ALA A 147 27.60 38.88 -6.31
C ALA A 147 26.93 38.21 -7.51
N LYS A 148 25.65 38.51 -7.76
CA LYS A 148 25.04 38.47 -9.11
C LYS A 148 25.51 39.63 -10.00
N ASN A 149 26.51 40.39 -9.56
CA ASN A 149 27.10 41.51 -10.28
C ASN A 149 28.44 41.12 -10.89
N ASN A 150 28.41 41.02 -12.22
CA ASN A 150 29.50 41.29 -13.17
C ASN A 150 30.52 40.20 -13.51
N LYS A 151 30.35 39.65 -14.72
CA LYS A 151 31.31 39.57 -15.84
C LYS A 151 32.81 39.35 -15.52
N SER A 152 33.36 38.35 -16.20
CA SER A 152 34.51 38.41 -17.14
C SER A 152 35.73 37.53 -16.84
N ALA A 153 36.12 36.81 -17.91
CA ALA A 153 37.46 36.70 -18.48
C ALA A 153 38.50 35.69 -17.92
N SER A 154 39.01 34.94 -18.92
CA SER A 154 40.40 34.49 -19.17
C SER A 154 40.97 33.22 -18.48
N ALA A 155 41.10 32.19 -19.33
CA ALA A 155 42.22 31.24 -19.52
C ALA A 155 43.63 31.78 -19.14
N PRO A 156 44.71 30.97 -18.96
CA PRO A 156 45.05 29.76 -19.75
C PRO A 156 45.77 28.56 -19.06
N GLU A 157 45.68 27.39 -19.72
CA GLU A 157 46.73 26.45 -20.20
C GLU A 157 48.19 26.48 -19.65
N PRO A 158 49.09 25.50 -19.97
CA PRO A 158 48.95 24.22 -20.70
C PRO A 158 49.75 23.05 -20.06
N ILE A 159 49.75 21.86 -20.68
CA ILE A 159 50.96 21.21 -21.26
C ILE A 159 50.66 19.75 -21.66
N GLU A 160 50.73 19.54 -22.98
CA GLU A 160 51.40 18.46 -23.73
C GLU A 160 51.20 17.00 -23.25
N SER A 161 50.86 16.05 -24.10
CA SER A 161 51.45 15.85 -25.42
C SER A 161 50.81 14.64 -26.11
N GLN A 162 50.54 14.82 -27.41
CA GLN A 162 50.85 13.87 -28.49
C GLN A 162 50.12 12.51 -28.48
N LYS A 163 49.54 12.02 -29.57
CA LYS A 163 49.63 12.39 -30.97
C LYS A 163 48.76 11.41 -31.76
N LYS A 164 48.13 11.96 -32.79
CA LYS A 164 48.06 11.46 -34.18
C LYS A 164 46.89 10.58 -34.63
N LEU A 165 46.18 11.23 -35.57
CA LEU A 165 45.79 10.81 -36.93
C LEU A 165 44.71 9.70 -36.98
N ASN A 166 43.62 9.83 -37.73
CA ASN A 166 43.47 10.54 -38.99
C ASN A 166 41.98 10.71 -39.33
N MET A 167 41.62 11.95 -39.69
CA MET A 167 40.60 12.35 -40.67
C MET A 167 40.44 11.34 -41.83
N PRO A 168 39.26 11.22 -42.49
CA PRO A 168 38.69 12.33 -43.29
C PRO A 168 37.14 12.34 -43.37
N ILE A 169 36.37 13.33 -43.84
CA ILE A 169 36.50 14.66 -44.46
C ILE A 169 35.05 15.02 -44.92
N ILE A 170 34.74 16.32 -45.05
CA ILE A 170 33.66 16.94 -45.86
C ILE A 170 32.23 16.80 -45.28
N ASP A 171 31.42 17.86 -45.11
CA ASP A 171 31.60 19.27 -45.48
C ASP A 171 30.48 20.14 -44.92
N ASN A 172 30.85 21.41 -44.73
CA ASN A 172 30.10 22.64 -45.05
C ASN A 172 29.02 23.14 -44.08
N LEU A 173 29.32 24.26 -43.38
CA LEU A 173 29.19 25.69 -43.78
C LEU A 173 27.81 26.20 -43.31
N ASP A 174 27.60 27.40 -42.78
CA ASP A 174 28.41 28.62 -42.66
C ASP A 174 27.70 29.52 -41.61
N PHE A 175 28.48 30.09 -40.69
CA PHE A 175 28.55 31.52 -40.35
C PHE A 175 27.27 32.39 -40.31
N THR A 176 26.99 33.03 -39.17
CA THR A 176 27.40 34.43 -38.87
C THR A 176 26.66 35.06 -37.66
N ASN A 177 27.48 35.66 -36.81
CA ASN A 177 27.24 36.64 -35.73
C ASN A 177 26.76 38.02 -36.30
N PRO A 178 26.63 39.14 -35.54
CA PRO A 178 25.97 39.44 -34.24
C PRO A 178 25.29 40.86 -34.17
N LYS A 179 24.80 41.24 -32.96
CA LYS A 179 24.52 42.61 -32.40
C LYS A 179 23.15 43.23 -32.77
N ILE A 180 22.43 44.03 -31.94
CA ILE A 180 22.77 45.28 -31.23
C ILE A 180 21.69 45.63 -30.15
N SER A 181 22.17 46.31 -29.08
CA SER A 181 21.62 47.18 -27.99
C SER A 181 20.15 47.60 -27.76
N ASN A 182 19.84 47.75 -26.45
CA ASN A 182 19.19 48.85 -25.66
C ASN A 182 18.16 49.80 -26.30
N ASP A 183 16.95 49.92 -25.72
CA ASP A 183 16.51 50.89 -24.68
C ASP A 183 14.97 50.98 -24.60
N ASP A 184 14.47 51.17 -23.36
CA ASP A 184 13.26 51.85 -22.87
C ASP A 184 11.84 51.72 -23.49
N SER A 185 10.90 51.51 -22.55
CA SER A 185 9.54 52.09 -22.42
C SER A 185 8.30 51.41 -23.03
N GLU A 186 7.28 51.40 -22.16
CA GLU A 186 5.82 51.36 -22.37
C GLU A 186 5.08 50.08 -22.80
N TYR A 187 3.98 49.87 -22.05
CA TYR A 187 2.90 48.89 -22.14
C TYR A 187 2.46 48.45 -23.55
N ASP A 188 2.09 47.18 -23.72
CA ASP A 188 0.82 46.88 -24.42
C ASP A 188 0.25 45.47 -24.12
N PHE A 189 -1.07 45.41 -24.04
CA PHE A 189 -1.88 44.33 -23.45
C PHE A 189 -2.60 43.49 -24.52
N ASP A 190 -1.92 43.13 -25.62
CA ASP A 190 -2.60 42.67 -26.84
C ASP A 190 -1.99 41.43 -27.54
N LEU A 191 -1.57 40.39 -26.79
CA LEU A 191 -1.18 39.11 -27.40
C LEU A 191 -1.73 37.86 -26.67
N LEU A 192 -2.96 37.96 -26.15
CA LEU A 192 -3.68 36.81 -25.58
C LEU A 192 -4.92 36.39 -26.40
N ASN A 193 -5.17 37.04 -27.55
CA ASN A 193 -6.35 36.81 -28.39
C ASN A 193 -6.12 36.03 -29.69
N GLU A 194 -4.95 35.41 -29.91
CA GLU A 194 -4.65 34.72 -31.19
C GLU A 194 -4.45 33.20 -31.10
N VAL A 195 -4.90 32.54 -30.03
CA VAL A 195 -4.90 31.05 -29.97
C VAL A 195 -6.32 30.45 -29.87
N ILE A 196 -7.37 31.28 -29.76
CA ILE A 196 -8.76 30.79 -29.63
C ILE A 196 -9.42 30.44 -30.99
N ASN A 197 -8.81 30.71 -32.14
CA ASN A 197 -9.45 30.41 -33.43
C ASN A 197 -8.53 29.70 -34.43
N THR A 198 -8.53 28.37 -34.42
CA THR A 198 -8.53 27.58 -35.67
C THR A 198 -9.17 26.22 -35.48
N ASP A 199 -10.32 26.03 -36.14
CA ASP A 199 -11.00 24.77 -36.42
C ASP A 199 -10.09 23.78 -37.17
N LYS A 200 -9.99 22.54 -36.66
CA LYS A 200 -9.96 21.28 -37.43
C LYS A 200 -10.13 20.06 -36.50
N HIS A 201 -10.79 19.03 -37.03
CA HIS A 201 -11.45 17.88 -36.37
C HIS A 201 -10.63 17.04 -35.35
N PRO A 202 -11.34 16.29 -34.46
CA PRO A 202 -10.79 15.73 -33.24
C PRO A 202 -10.46 14.24 -33.39
N ASP A 203 -9.19 13.88 -33.31
CA ASP A 203 -8.73 12.54 -32.96
C ASP A 203 -7.30 12.70 -32.41
N SER A 204 -7.22 12.98 -31.09
CA SER A 204 -6.04 13.13 -30.20
C SER A 204 -6.08 14.44 -29.41
N LEU A 205 -6.94 14.47 -28.38
CA LEU A 205 -6.64 15.31 -27.21
C LEU A 205 -5.84 14.44 -26.25
N ASP A 206 -4.57 14.81 -26.10
CA ASP A 206 -3.61 14.20 -25.19
C ASP A 206 -3.99 14.51 -23.74
N TYR A 207 -4.06 13.48 -22.90
CA TYR A 207 -4.60 13.55 -21.54
C TYR A 207 -3.62 14.18 -20.53
N ASP A 208 -2.42 14.55 -20.95
CA ASP A 208 -1.40 15.13 -20.08
C ASP A 208 -1.58 16.64 -19.84
N LEU A 209 -2.28 17.35 -20.72
CA LEU A 209 -2.42 18.81 -20.60
C LEU A 209 -3.52 19.26 -19.61
N LEU A 210 -4.37 18.34 -19.13
CA LEU A 210 -5.37 18.63 -18.08
C LEU A 210 -4.84 18.38 -16.67
N SER A 211 -3.68 17.72 -16.55
CA SER A 211 -3.00 17.42 -15.29
C SER A 211 -2.20 18.62 -14.75
N GLU A 212 -1.70 19.48 -15.63
CA GLU A 212 -0.85 20.62 -15.26
C GLU A 212 -1.61 21.87 -14.80
N VAL A 213 -2.93 21.97 -15.06
CA VAL A 213 -3.71 23.16 -14.67
C VAL A 213 -4.30 23.05 -13.25
N MET A 214 -4.22 21.89 -12.59
CA MET A 214 -4.93 21.64 -11.31
C MET A 214 -4.07 21.64 -10.04
N ASN A 215 -2.76 21.86 -10.12
CA ASN A 215 -1.89 21.96 -8.94
C ASN A 215 -1.50 23.41 -8.62
N PHE A 216 -2.46 24.19 -8.12
CA PHE A 216 -2.15 25.43 -7.40
C PHE A 216 -1.95 25.10 -5.91
N SER A 217 -0.68 24.98 -5.50
CA SER A 217 -0.28 25.15 -4.11
C SER A 217 0.32 26.55 -3.96
N PHE A 218 -0.21 27.34 -3.04
CA PHE A 218 0.37 28.62 -2.65
C PHE A 218 1.67 28.36 -1.90
N GLU A 219 2.81 28.79 -2.45
CA GLU A 219 3.97 29.14 -1.64
C GLU A 219 4.45 30.56 -2.03
N PRO A 220 4.75 31.40 -1.03
CA PRO A 220 5.07 32.80 -1.22
C PRO A 220 6.48 32.95 -1.75
N LYS A 221 6.66 33.79 -2.78
CA LYS A 221 8.01 34.21 -3.20
C LYS A 221 8.46 35.43 -2.41
N ASN A 222 9.61 35.24 -1.77
CA ASN A 222 10.64 36.23 -1.44
C ASN A 222 10.42 37.17 -0.25
N ASN A 223 11.49 37.26 0.55
CA ASN A 223 11.80 38.26 1.58
C ASN A 223 11.60 39.71 1.10
N GLU A 224 10.36 40.19 1.10
CA GLU A 224 10.07 41.40 1.84
C GLU A 224 9.49 40.92 3.18
N MET A 225 9.96 41.46 4.31
CA MET A 225 9.21 41.38 5.56
C MET A 225 7.81 41.87 5.21
N SER A 226 6.85 40.96 5.09
CA SER A 226 5.48 41.39 4.90
C SER A 226 5.02 41.92 6.24
N ASP A 227 4.46 43.11 6.20
CA ASP A 227 3.73 43.73 7.31
C ASP A 227 2.69 42.75 7.91
N ASP A 228 2.33 41.68 7.18
CA ASP A 228 1.37 40.63 7.56
C ASP A 228 1.80 39.72 8.74
N ALA A 229 3.10 39.47 8.96
CA ALA A 229 3.55 38.64 10.10
C ALA A 229 3.53 39.44 11.42
N ASP A 230 3.89 40.71 11.34
CA ASP A 230 3.74 41.68 12.44
C ASP A 230 2.26 41.97 12.70
N ASP A 231 1.42 42.01 11.65
CA ASP A 231 -0.04 42.14 11.78
C ASP A 231 -0.68 40.88 12.38
N LEU A 232 -0.20 39.67 12.08
CA LEU A 232 -0.72 38.43 12.68
C LEU A 232 -0.40 38.33 14.19
N LEU A 233 0.81 38.73 14.60
CA LEU A 233 1.21 38.79 16.01
C LEU A 233 0.43 39.87 16.77
N THR A 234 0.14 40.99 16.09
CA THR A 234 -0.66 42.08 16.63
C THR A 234 -2.16 41.72 16.70
N GLU A 235 -2.70 40.97 15.74
CA GLU A 235 -4.09 40.49 15.74
C GLU A 235 -4.33 39.34 16.74
N VAL A 236 -3.41 38.38 16.83
CA VAL A 236 -3.60 37.16 17.64
C VAL A 236 -3.21 37.38 19.11
N ILE A 237 -2.17 38.18 19.38
CA ILE A 237 -1.60 38.34 20.73
C ILE A 237 -1.67 39.79 21.21
N GLY A 238 -2.12 40.74 20.38
CA GLY A 238 -2.48 42.11 20.79
C GLY A 238 -1.38 42.89 21.50
N PHE A 239 -0.12 42.73 21.07
CA PHE A 239 1.02 43.57 21.46
C PHE A 239 1.66 44.14 20.20
N SER A 240 2.06 45.41 20.23
CA SER A 240 2.80 46.03 19.13
C SER A 240 4.27 45.57 19.15
N PRO A 241 4.95 45.40 18.00
CA PRO A 241 6.39 45.09 17.95
C PRO A 241 7.27 46.06 18.77
N VAL A 242 6.80 47.30 18.98
CA VAL A 242 7.46 48.32 19.79
C VAL A 242 7.39 48.01 21.30
N GLU A 243 6.33 47.34 21.78
CA GLU A 243 6.18 46.97 23.19
C GLU A 243 7.05 45.76 23.58
N ILE A 244 7.42 44.92 22.62
CA ILE A 244 8.30 43.76 22.80
C ILE A 244 9.78 44.20 22.84
N ALA A 245 10.13 45.21 22.04
CA ALA A 245 11.50 45.74 21.97
C ALA A 245 11.92 46.57 23.21
N ASP A 246 10.96 47.07 23.99
CA ASP A 246 11.23 47.95 25.14
C ASP A 246 11.36 47.20 26.50
N THR A 247 11.22 45.86 26.50
CA THR A 247 11.57 45.06 27.69
C THR A 247 13.06 44.76 27.68
N SER A 248 13.78 45.41 28.60
CA SER A 248 15.23 45.40 28.75
C SER A 248 15.87 44.01 28.62
N GLN A 249 16.77 43.91 27.64
CA GLN A 249 17.90 42.98 27.45
C GLN A 249 17.83 41.59 28.11
N ASN A 250 17.87 40.58 27.24
CA ASN A 250 18.13 39.15 27.44
C ASN A 250 16.97 38.26 27.93
N GLU A 251 15.94 38.74 28.62
CA GLU A 251 14.82 37.87 29.04
C GLU A 251 13.69 37.79 28.00
N GLY A 252 13.37 38.87 27.28
CA GLY A 252 12.31 38.88 26.27
C GLY A 252 12.63 38.08 24.99
N GLN A 253 13.91 37.97 24.63
CA GLN A 253 14.36 37.28 23.42
C GLN A 253 14.37 35.76 23.61
N SER A 254 14.74 35.28 24.81
CA SER A 254 14.69 33.86 25.19
C SER A 254 13.26 33.32 25.21
N LEU A 255 12.29 34.13 25.68
CA LEU A 255 10.89 33.74 25.72
C LEU A 255 10.26 33.75 24.31
N PHE A 256 10.65 34.69 23.45
CA PHE A 256 10.23 34.74 22.04
C PHE A 256 10.78 33.54 21.25
N GLU A 257 12.02 33.12 21.51
CA GLU A 257 12.60 31.90 20.96
C GLU A 257 11.96 30.62 21.54
N GLU A 258 11.57 30.59 22.82
CA GLU A 258 10.79 29.47 23.41
C GLU A 258 9.37 29.35 22.83
N ILE A 259 8.71 30.47 22.52
CA ILE A 259 7.38 30.49 21.87
C ILE A 259 7.50 30.06 20.41
N MET A 260 8.55 30.48 19.70
CA MET A 260 8.80 30.09 18.30
C MET A 260 9.28 28.63 18.17
N ASN A 261 9.88 28.05 19.22
CA ASN A 261 10.23 26.64 19.29
C ASN A 261 9.08 25.73 19.80
N PHE A 262 7.88 26.29 19.99
CA PHE A 262 6.68 25.50 20.27
C PHE A 262 6.23 24.79 18.98
N SER A 263 6.74 23.58 18.76
CA SER A 263 6.15 22.64 17.82
C SER A 263 4.81 22.17 18.38
N PHE A 264 3.72 22.35 17.64
CA PHE A 264 2.48 21.63 17.90
C PHE A 264 2.76 20.15 17.68
N ASP A 265 2.83 19.38 18.75
CA ASP A 265 2.83 17.92 18.71
C ASP A 265 1.36 17.47 18.63
N GLU A 266 0.92 16.99 17.45
CA GLU A 266 -0.48 16.68 17.15
C GLU A 266 -1.05 15.50 17.98
N ASP A 267 -0.21 14.75 18.68
CA ASP A 267 -0.59 13.48 19.32
C ASP A 267 -0.79 13.52 20.85
N LYS A 268 -0.53 14.64 21.56
CA LYS A 268 -0.75 14.74 23.04
C LYS A 268 -1.10 16.14 23.54
N PRO A 269 -2.35 16.44 23.94
CA PRO A 269 -2.73 17.76 24.44
C PRO A 269 -2.65 17.85 25.98
N GLU A 270 -1.57 17.35 26.60
CA GLU A 270 -1.34 17.58 28.04
C GLU A 270 -0.14 18.52 28.25
N LEU A 271 -0.42 19.71 28.80
CA LEU A 271 0.55 20.71 29.23
C LEU A 271 1.47 20.16 30.34
N ASN A 272 2.60 19.58 29.97
CA ASN A 272 3.76 19.50 30.87
C ASN A 272 4.54 20.81 30.77
N ILE A 273 4.10 21.83 31.51
CA ILE A 273 4.96 22.97 31.84
C ILE A 273 6.06 22.42 32.76
N ILE A 274 7.16 21.95 32.17
CA ILE A 274 8.34 21.56 32.94
C ILE A 274 8.90 22.82 33.56
N SER A 275 8.67 22.92 34.87
CA SER A 275 9.37 23.77 35.81
C SER A 275 10.88 23.60 35.67
N LYS A 276 11.53 24.47 34.89
CA LYS A 276 12.98 24.69 34.94
C LYS A 276 13.34 26.18 35.01
N SER A 277 12.61 26.96 35.81
CA SER A 277 13.19 28.14 36.46
C SER A 277 13.30 27.88 37.97
N ARG A 278 14.36 27.18 38.38
CA ARG A 278 14.87 27.38 39.74
C ARG A 278 15.77 28.60 39.70
N ASN A 279 15.29 29.64 40.37
CA ASN A 279 15.97 30.89 40.77
C ASN A 279 15.79 32.10 39.84
N SER A 280 14.59 32.68 39.83
CA SER A 280 14.46 34.13 40.04
C SER A 280 13.09 34.45 40.66
N ASP A 281 13.06 34.73 41.97
CA ASP A 281 11.93 35.38 42.62
C ASP A 281 11.86 36.84 42.14
N ASN A 282 11.32 37.08 40.95
CA ASN A 282 11.00 38.44 40.51
C ASN A 282 9.49 38.58 40.24
N PRO A 283 8.70 39.16 41.17
CA PRO A 283 7.23 39.17 41.10
C PRO A 283 6.62 40.08 40.01
N ASN A 284 7.40 40.55 39.04
CA ASN A 284 7.00 41.64 38.14
C ASN A 284 7.05 41.31 36.65
N ASN A 285 7.08 40.03 36.25
CA ASN A 285 6.93 39.71 34.83
C ASN A 285 5.45 39.74 34.40
N LEU A 286 4.90 40.96 34.38
CA LEU A 286 3.54 41.28 33.95
C LEU A 286 3.28 40.81 32.51
N PHE A 287 4.34 40.64 31.70
CA PHE A 287 4.29 40.13 30.34
C PHE A 287 4.03 38.62 30.28
N GLU A 288 4.76 37.80 31.05
CA GLU A 288 4.50 36.35 31.12
C GLU A 288 3.10 36.05 31.63
N THR A 289 2.63 36.77 32.64
CA THR A 289 1.28 36.56 33.20
C THR A 289 0.20 36.95 32.19
N LYS A 290 0.40 38.04 31.43
CA LYS A 290 -0.51 38.47 30.35
C LYS A 290 -0.47 37.52 29.16
N LEU A 291 0.70 37.03 28.78
CA LEU A 291 0.89 36.10 27.67
C LEU A 291 0.25 34.75 27.98
N LYS A 292 0.49 34.20 29.19
CA LYS A 292 -0.18 32.97 29.65
C LYS A 292 -1.69 33.13 29.64
N SER A 293 -2.19 34.23 30.19
CA SER A 293 -3.61 34.56 30.17
C SER A 293 -4.17 34.68 28.75
N LYS A 294 -3.44 35.26 27.78
CA LYS A 294 -3.90 35.44 26.40
C LYS A 294 -3.83 34.15 25.59
N ILE A 295 -2.79 33.34 25.79
CA ILE A 295 -2.67 32.00 25.20
C ILE A 295 -3.78 31.10 25.76
N GLU A 296 -4.02 31.11 27.08
CA GLU A 296 -5.15 30.41 27.69
C GLU A 296 -6.50 30.92 27.15
N ASP A 297 -6.66 32.23 26.92
CA ASP A 297 -7.88 32.79 26.33
C ASP A 297 -8.05 32.40 24.85
N THR A 298 -6.96 32.34 24.07
CA THR A 298 -6.96 31.93 22.66
C THR A 298 -7.19 30.44 22.51
N PHE A 299 -6.54 29.61 23.33
CA PHE A 299 -6.83 28.18 23.41
C PHE A 299 -8.25 27.93 23.91
N SER A 300 -8.73 28.67 24.91
CA SER A 300 -10.12 28.54 25.37
C SER A 300 -11.13 29.02 24.32
N ARG A 301 -10.77 29.96 23.43
CA ARG A 301 -11.55 30.33 22.23
C ARG A 301 -11.49 29.27 21.14
N TYR A 302 -10.32 28.71 20.87
CA TYR A 302 -10.12 27.63 19.89
C TYR A 302 -10.83 26.35 20.33
N GLU A 303 -10.74 25.99 21.61
CA GLU A 303 -11.53 24.94 22.25
C GLU A 303 -13.02 25.30 22.26
N LYS A 304 -13.43 26.57 22.45
CA LYS A 304 -14.84 26.97 22.33
C LYS A 304 -15.37 26.90 20.90
N GLU A 305 -14.56 27.21 19.90
CA GLU A 305 -14.92 27.16 18.47
C GLU A 305 -14.91 25.71 17.94
N THR A 306 -14.06 24.84 18.48
CA THR A 306 -14.04 23.39 18.18
C THR A 306 -14.98 22.56 19.08
N SER A 307 -15.40 23.07 20.24
CA SER A 307 -16.36 22.39 21.16
C SER A 307 -17.83 22.75 20.93
N MET A 308 -18.15 23.68 20.02
CA MET A 308 -19.54 23.88 19.63
C MET A 308 -20.00 22.74 18.71
N LYS A 309 -20.59 21.71 19.32
CA LYS A 309 -21.40 20.63 18.70
C LYS A 309 -22.67 21.16 18.04
N LYS A 310 -22.57 22.20 17.22
CA LYS A 310 -23.67 22.70 16.42
C LYS A 310 -23.48 22.21 15.00
N PRO A 311 -24.55 21.67 14.38
CA PRO A 311 -24.47 21.23 13.00
C PRO A 311 -24.05 22.40 12.11
N SER A 312 -23.10 22.17 11.21
CA SER A 312 -22.63 23.21 10.26
C SER A 312 -23.49 23.26 9.00
N ILE A 313 -24.07 22.11 8.61
CA ILE A 313 -24.94 21.97 7.43
C ILE A 313 -26.13 21.04 7.73
N ASN A 314 -27.12 21.04 6.83
CA ASN A 314 -28.15 20.02 6.75
C ASN A 314 -27.77 18.97 5.71
N ILE A 315 -27.63 17.72 6.12
CA ILE A 315 -27.42 16.59 5.20
C ILE A 315 -28.74 15.87 4.99
N VAL A 316 -29.17 15.74 3.74
CA VAL A 316 -30.28 14.88 3.33
C VAL A 316 -29.70 13.66 2.65
N TRP A 317 -29.89 12.48 3.24
CA TRP A 317 -29.42 11.21 2.71
C TRP A 317 -30.59 10.42 2.10
N GLU A 318 -30.67 10.39 0.77
CA GLU A 318 -31.69 9.66 0.02
C GLU A 318 -31.16 8.30 -0.44
N GLY A 319 -31.84 7.21 -0.06
CA GLY A 319 -31.43 5.88 -0.47
C GLY A 319 -32.22 4.75 0.20
N SER A 320 -31.98 3.50 -0.22
CA SER A 320 -32.54 2.32 0.46
C SER A 320 -32.06 2.28 1.92
N GLN A 321 -32.91 1.89 2.87
CA GLN A 321 -32.58 1.95 4.31
C GLN A 321 -33.00 0.68 5.06
N PHE A 322 -34.31 0.39 5.14
CA PHE A 322 -34.84 -0.70 5.98
C PHE A 322 -35.26 -1.92 5.16
N VAL A 323 -34.31 -2.42 4.35
CA VAL A 323 -34.44 -3.60 3.48
C VAL A 323 -33.13 -4.40 3.48
N TYR A 324 -33.19 -5.69 3.14
CA TYR A 324 -32.01 -6.57 3.05
C TYR A 324 -31.36 -6.51 1.66
N ASN A 325 -30.60 -5.44 1.41
CA ASN A 325 -29.73 -5.37 0.24
C ASN A 325 -28.43 -4.59 0.55
N PRO A 326 -27.38 -4.74 -0.28
CA PRO A 326 -26.09 -4.10 -0.01
C PRO A 326 -26.14 -2.56 0.01
N LEU A 327 -26.95 -1.92 -0.85
CA LEU A 327 -27.07 -0.46 -0.87
C LEU A 327 -27.65 0.07 0.45
N ALA A 328 -28.66 -0.63 0.97
CA ALA A 328 -29.28 -0.32 2.24
C ALA A 328 -28.31 -0.48 3.42
N HIS A 329 -27.46 -1.52 3.40
CA HIS A 329 -26.42 -1.69 4.40
C HIS A 329 -25.44 -0.51 4.40
N VAL A 330 -24.85 -0.18 3.24
CA VAL A 330 -23.94 0.98 3.11
C VAL A 330 -24.58 2.28 3.60
N ASN A 331 -25.84 2.52 3.22
CA ASN A 331 -26.57 3.72 3.62
C ASN A 331 -26.76 3.80 5.15
N ARG A 332 -27.09 2.68 5.80
CA ARG A 332 -27.26 2.63 7.26
C ARG A 332 -25.94 2.88 7.98
N GLU A 333 -24.85 2.26 7.52
CA GLU A 333 -23.53 2.42 8.14
C GLU A 333 -23.02 3.85 8.02
N MET A 334 -23.05 4.43 6.82
CA MET A 334 -22.64 5.82 6.59
C MET A 334 -23.51 6.81 7.40
N CYS A 335 -24.84 6.62 7.42
CA CYS A 335 -25.72 7.45 8.24
C CYS A 335 -25.46 7.26 9.73
N SER A 336 -25.14 6.04 10.18
CA SER A 336 -24.88 5.72 11.58
C SER A 336 -23.65 6.45 12.09
N VAL A 337 -22.54 6.37 11.34
CA VAL A 337 -21.28 7.06 11.67
C VAL A 337 -21.45 8.58 11.57
N LEU A 338 -22.17 9.09 10.57
CA LEU A 338 -22.47 10.52 10.48
C LEU A 338 -23.27 11.04 11.68
N LEU A 339 -24.18 10.23 12.23
CA LEU A 339 -24.88 10.55 13.48
C LEU A 339 -23.95 10.56 14.68
N ASP A 340 -22.98 9.64 14.74
CA ASP A 340 -21.98 9.62 15.81
C ASP A 340 -21.09 10.87 15.77
N ALA A 341 -20.72 11.36 14.58
CA ALA A 341 -19.89 12.55 14.44
C ALA A 341 -20.56 13.84 14.98
N GLU A 342 -21.90 13.91 15.03
CA GLU A 342 -22.66 15.08 15.49
C GLU A 342 -22.33 16.44 14.79
N VAL A 343 -21.62 16.40 13.65
CA VAL A 343 -21.14 17.59 12.92
C VAL A 343 -22.17 18.19 11.95
N ALA A 344 -23.22 17.45 11.62
CA ALA A 344 -24.25 17.84 10.68
C ALA A 344 -25.65 17.38 11.12
N ASN A 345 -26.68 18.13 10.72
CA ASN A 345 -28.05 17.70 10.95
C ASN A 345 -28.49 16.74 9.83
N LEU A 346 -28.60 15.45 10.15
CA LEU A 346 -28.98 14.40 9.21
C LEU A 346 -30.49 14.27 9.05
N THR A 347 -30.97 14.16 7.82
CA THR A 347 -32.33 13.74 7.45
C THR A 347 -32.24 12.57 6.50
N ILE A 348 -32.84 11.44 6.85
CA ILE A 348 -32.85 10.23 6.03
C ILE A 348 -34.14 10.19 5.22
N VAL A 349 -34.02 10.00 3.91
CA VAL A 349 -35.15 9.87 2.97
C VAL A 349 -35.11 8.47 2.37
N PRO A 350 -35.91 7.51 2.89
CA PRO A 350 -35.98 6.18 2.31
C PRO A 350 -36.42 6.21 0.85
N TYR A 351 -35.65 5.54 -0.02
CA TYR A 351 -35.93 5.44 -1.46
C TYR A 351 -37.13 4.53 -1.76
N GLU A 352 -37.25 3.43 -1.01
CA GLU A 352 -38.27 2.39 -1.20
C GLU A 352 -39.04 2.12 0.10
N SER A 353 -40.12 1.35 -0.01
CA SER A 353 -40.88 0.92 1.16
C SER A 353 -40.08 -0.08 1.98
N ASP A 354 -40.21 -0.01 3.30
CA ASP A 354 -39.53 -0.93 4.21
C ASP A 354 -39.97 -2.38 3.95
N ASP A 355 -39.05 -3.33 4.07
CA ASP A 355 -39.39 -4.75 4.04
C ASP A 355 -40.09 -5.12 5.36
N PRO A 356 -41.30 -5.73 5.32
CA PRO A 356 -42.00 -6.17 6.53
C PRO A 356 -41.22 -7.14 7.41
N ASN A 357 -40.27 -7.88 6.83
CA ASN A 357 -39.40 -8.83 7.54
C ASN A 357 -38.09 -8.17 8.02
N PHE A 358 -37.86 -6.90 7.71
CA PHE A 358 -36.69 -6.19 8.20
C PHE A 358 -36.86 -5.84 9.68
N ASN A 359 -35.96 -6.37 10.50
CA ASN A 359 -36.01 -6.12 11.93
C ASN A 359 -35.41 -4.75 12.26
N LYS A 360 -36.27 -3.73 12.38
CA LYS A 360 -35.85 -2.37 12.75
C LYS A 360 -35.28 -2.24 14.15
N TYR A 361 -35.39 -3.25 15.01
CA TYR A 361 -34.73 -3.24 16.32
C TYR A 361 -33.22 -3.48 16.22
N ASP A 362 -32.75 -4.04 15.10
CA ASP A 362 -31.33 -4.33 14.87
C ASP A 362 -30.55 -3.12 14.35
N VAL A 363 -31.25 -2.02 14.01
CA VAL A 363 -30.61 -0.78 13.55
C VAL A 363 -30.50 0.24 14.67
N LYS A 364 -29.48 1.10 14.59
CA LYS A 364 -29.27 2.21 15.52
C LYS A 364 -30.52 3.08 15.61
N LYS A 365 -31.03 3.31 16.83
CA LYS A 365 -32.26 4.10 17.10
C LYS A 365 -32.22 5.49 16.44
N GLY A 366 -31.06 6.12 16.41
CA GLY A 366 -30.85 7.42 15.77
C GLY A 366 -31.21 7.44 14.28
N LEU A 367 -31.09 6.32 13.56
CA LEU A 367 -31.52 6.23 12.16
C LEU A 367 -33.04 6.39 12.02
N LEU A 368 -33.81 5.75 12.90
CA LEU A 368 -35.28 5.86 12.90
C LEU A 368 -35.74 7.27 13.30
N GLU A 369 -35.05 7.89 14.26
CA GLU A 369 -35.35 9.25 14.72
C GLU A 369 -35.04 10.33 13.67
N ASN A 370 -34.16 10.03 12.71
CA ASN A 370 -33.78 10.92 11.61
C ASN A 370 -34.44 10.56 10.27
N ASP A 371 -35.27 9.52 10.22
CA ASP A 371 -36.14 9.23 9.08
C ASP A 371 -37.15 10.35 8.88
N ILE A 372 -37.24 10.92 7.69
CA ILE A 372 -38.13 12.05 7.35
C ILE A 372 -39.60 11.79 7.73
N ARG A 373 -40.05 10.53 7.77
CA ARG A 373 -41.42 10.14 8.14
C ARG A 373 -41.71 10.34 9.63
N GLN A 374 -40.66 10.44 10.46
CA GLN A 374 -40.75 10.50 11.93
C GLN A 374 -39.94 11.65 12.55
N LYS A 375 -38.98 12.21 11.81
CA LYS A 375 -38.04 13.24 12.27
C LYS A 375 -38.80 14.46 12.73
N LYS A 376 -38.46 14.92 13.94
CA LYS A 376 -39.05 16.13 14.52
C LYS A 376 -38.55 17.37 13.79
N GLU A 377 -39.38 18.41 13.75
CA GLU A 377 -38.97 19.72 13.24
C GLU A 377 -37.76 20.23 14.02
N VAL A 378 -36.78 20.75 13.28
CA VAL A 378 -35.56 21.36 13.83
C VAL A 378 -35.80 22.85 14.12
N SER A 379 -34.92 23.47 14.90
CA SER A 379 -35.02 24.90 15.18
C SER A 379 -34.89 25.74 13.89
N PRO A 380 -35.45 26.95 13.84
CA PRO A 380 -35.30 27.85 12.69
C PRO A 380 -33.85 28.21 12.35
N GLU A 381 -32.93 28.08 13.30
CA GLU A 381 -31.48 28.28 13.09
C GLU A 381 -30.90 27.14 12.25
N ILE A 382 -31.16 25.89 12.65
CA ILE A 382 -30.70 24.69 11.92
C ILE A 382 -31.37 24.62 10.54
N ALA A 383 -32.66 24.93 10.44
CA ALA A 383 -33.40 24.91 9.16
C ALA A 383 -32.85 25.88 8.11
N LYS A 384 -32.08 26.91 8.50
CA LYS A 384 -31.46 27.89 7.59
C LYS A 384 -30.05 27.51 7.14
N LEU A 385 -29.46 26.48 7.73
CA LEU A 385 -28.14 25.99 7.32
C LEU A 385 -28.18 25.47 5.87
N PRO A 386 -27.06 25.55 5.13
CA PRO A 386 -27.00 25.07 3.75
C PRO A 386 -27.28 23.56 3.68
N TYR A 387 -27.81 23.12 2.54
CA TYR A 387 -28.21 21.73 2.33
C TYR A 387 -27.27 20.98 1.39
N ALA A 388 -26.80 19.82 1.83
CA ALA A 388 -26.17 18.79 1.01
C ALA A 388 -27.17 17.65 0.81
N TRP A 389 -27.49 17.32 -0.43
CA TRP A 389 -28.34 16.18 -0.76
C TRP A 389 -27.47 15.05 -1.33
N ILE A 390 -27.32 13.98 -0.56
CA ILE A 390 -26.54 12.80 -0.93
C ILE A 390 -27.52 11.72 -1.37
N ARG A 391 -27.34 11.19 -2.57
CA ARG A 391 -28.19 10.12 -3.12
C ARG A 391 -27.34 8.86 -3.35
N HIS A 392 -27.76 7.74 -2.77
CA HIS A 392 -27.17 6.43 -2.98
C HIS A 392 -28.27 5.36 -3.08
N GLN A 393 -28.63 5.05 -4.33
CA GLN A 393 -29.73 4.15 -4.70
C GLN A 393 -29.55 3.63 -6.12
N PHE A 394 -30.30 2.59 -6.48
CA PHE A 394 -30.37 2.12 -7.86
C PHE A 394 -31.83 1.83 -8.27
N PRO A 395 -32.27 2.26 -9.47
CA PRO A 395 -31.54 3.13 -10.42
C PRO A 395 -31.38 4.57 -9.93
N PRO A 396 -30.35 5.30 -10.38
CA PRO A 396 -30.17 6.71 -10.03
C PRO A 396 -31.31 7.55 -10.63
N LYS A 397 -31.90 8.42 -9.80
CA LYS A 397 -32.90 9.41 -10.26
C LYS A 397 -32.18 10.63 -10.85
N SER A 398 -32.71 11.16 -11.96
CA SER A 398 -32.24 12.39 -12.60
C SER A 398 -32.84 13.68 -12.03
N ASP A 399 -33.82 13.57 -11.13
CA ASP A 399 -34.42 14.73 -10.48
C ASP A 399 -33.44 15.40 -9.53
N ALA A 400 -32.90 16.54 -9.96
CA ALA A 400 -32.00 17.36 -9.16
C ALA A 400 -32.77 18.00 -7.98
N PRO A 401 -32.25 17.88 -6.74
CA PRO A 401 -32.87 18.48 -5.57
C PRO A 401 -32.75 20.02 -5.63
N ARG A 402 -33.84 20.73 -5.29
CA ARG A 402 -33.88 22.20 -5.35
C ARG A 402 -33.29 22.80 -4.09
N GLY A 403 -32.40 23.79 -4.25
CA GLY A 403 -31.86 24.58 -3.14
C GLY A 403 -30.79 23.88 -2.30
N SER A 404 -30.21 22.78 -2.81
CA SER A 404 -29.12 22.03 -2.18
C SER A 404 -28.03 21.74 -3.19
N LYS A 405 -26.79 21.59 -2.71
CA LYS A 405 -25.74 20.91 -3.50
C LYS A 405 -26.05 19.44 -3.59
N TRP A 406 -25.87 18.84 -4.75
CA TRP A 406 -26.26 17.47 -5.04
C TRP A 406 -25.06 16.55 -5.23
N PHE A 407 -24.98 15.52 -4.40
CA PHE A 407 -23.96 14.48 -4.40
C PHE A 407 -24.61 13.15 -4.78
N ILE A 408 -23.97 12.38 -5.64
CA ILE A 408 -24.40 11.02 -5.97
C ILE A 408 -23.28 10.05 -5.64
N MET A 409 -23.51 9.11 -4.72
CA MET A 409 -22.66 7.94 -4.58
C MET A 409 -23.17 6.85 -5.51
N GLN A 410 -22.33 6.34 -6.41
CA GLN A 410 -22.76 5.38 -7.42
C GLN A 410 -21.75 4.24 -7.58
N PRO A 411 -22.09 3.01 -7.14
CA PRO A 411 -21.32 1.84 -7.52
C PRO A 411 -21.48 1.54 -9.02
N TRP A 412 -20.39 1.10 -9.65
CA TRP A 412 -20.38 0.65 -11.04
C TRP A 412 -19.24 -0.34 -11.28
N GLU A 413 -19.56 -1.47 -11.92
CA GLU A 413 -18.71 -2.65 -12.07
C GLU A 413 -18.10 -2.86 -13.47
N PHE A 414 -18.47 -2.05 -14.46
CA PHE A 414 -17.98 -2.17 -15.84
C PHE A 414 -17.04 -1.03 -16.21
N SER A 415 -16.16 -1.21 -17.21
CA SER A 415 -15.22 -0.16 -17.60
C SER A 415 -15.83 1.06 -18.31
N ARG A 416 -17.11 0.98 -18.74
CA ARG A 416 -17.87 2.11 -19.28
C ARG A 416 -19.26 2.16 -18.65
N LEU A 417 -19.74 3.37 -18.37
CA LEU A 417 -21.10 3.65 -17.90
C LEU A 417 -22.12 3.41 -19.01
N ARG A 418 -23.36 3.13 -18.60
CA ARG A 418 -24.51 3.35 -19.47
C ARG A 418 -24.65 4.82 -19.83
N SER A 419 -25.04 5.08 -21.08
CA SER A 419 -25.19 6.44 -21.61
C SER A 419 -26.21 7.27 -20.82
N ASP A 420 -27.31 6.67 -20.38
CA ASP A 420 -28.34 7.35 -19.58
C ASP A 420 -27.90 7.63 -18.14
N MET A 421 -27.12 6.71 -17.54
CA MET A 421 -26.47 6.94 -16.26
C MET A 421 -25.46 8.08 -16.36
N LYS A 422 -24.65 8.13 -17.43
CA LYS A 422 -23.71 9.25 -17.65
C LYS A 422 -24.43 10.60 -17.70
N VAL A 423 -25.58 10.67 -18.39
CA VAL A 423 -26.40 11.90 -18.40
C VAL A 423 -26.86 12.25 -16.98
N THR A 424 -27.42 11.28 -16.24
CA THR A 424 -27.92 11.49 -14.88
C THR A 424 -26.81 11.95 -13.92
N LEU A 425 -25.67 11.26 -13.93
CA LEU A 425 -24.55 11.56 -13.04
C LEU A 425 -23.93 12.94 -13.35
N SER A 426 -23.89 13.35 -14.62
CA SER A 426 -23.32 14.64 -15.02
C SER A 426 -24.06 15.86 -14.44
N LEU A 427 -25.31 15.68 -14.01
CA LEU A 427 -26.14 16.72 -13.39
C LEU A 427 -25.78 17.00 -11.92
N ALA A 428 -25.07 16.08 -11.24
CA ALA A 428 -24.65 16.28 -9.86
C ALA A 428 -23.55 17.36 -9.73
N ASP A 429 -23.46 17.98 -8.57
CA ASP A 429 -22.33 18.85 -8.21
C ASP A 429 -21.06 18.01 -8.02
N GLU A 430 -21.18 16.82 -7.40
CA GLU A 430 -20.08 15.86 -7.23
C GLU A 430 -20.60 14.41 -7.22
N ILE A 431 -19.74 13.48 -7.64
CA ILE A 431 -20.01 12.04 -7.74
C ILE A 431 -19.00 11.31 -6.87
N TRP A 432 -19.48 10.42 -6.02
CA TRP A 432 -18.67 9.58 -5.16
C TRP A 432 -18.61 8.15 -5.72
N ALA A 433 -17.42 7.79 -6.19
CA ALA A 433 -17.08 6.44 -6.62
C ALA A 433 -16.53 5.65 -5.42
N PRO A 434 -16.94 4.39 -5.21
CA PRO A 434 -16.47 3.58 -4.09
C PRO A 434 -15.02 3.10 -4.24
N SER A 435 -14.44 3.13 -5.43
CA SER A 435 -13.06 2.69 -5.70
C SER A 435 -12.40 3.50 -6.80
N PHE A 436 -11.07 3.40 -6.90
CA PHE A 436 -10.32 3.96 -8.03
C PHE A 436 -10.72 3.31 -9.35
N TYR A 437 -11.04 2.02 -9.36
CA TYR A 437 -11.58 1.33 -10.54
C TYR A 437 -12.88 1.96 -11.03
N THR A 438 -13.87 2.15 -10.14
CA THR A 438 -15.14 2.79 -10.51
C THR A 438 -14.94 4.25 -10.93
N ARG A 439 -14.07 5.01 -10.25
CA ARG A 439 -13.72 6.38 -10.65
C ARG A 439 -13.16 6.42 -12.06
N LYS A 440 -12.24 5.52 -12.39
CA LYS A 440 -11.66 5.42 -13.73
C LYS A 440 -12.74 5.12 -14.78
N ALA A 441 -13.61 4.16 -14.54
CA ALA A 441 -14.71 3.84 -15.46
C ALA A 441 -15.64 5.04 -15.71
N MET A 442 -15.92 5.83 -14.68
CA MET A 442 -16.72 7.05 -14.78
C MET A 442 -16.04 8.14 -15.62
N ILE A 443 -14.76 8.40 -15.40
CA ILE A 443 -13.97 9.39 -16.16
C ILE A 443 -13.81 8.96 -17.61
N ASP A 444 -13.44 7.70 -17.83
CA ASP A 444 -13.34 7.11 -19.16
C ASP A 444 -14.69 7.25 -19.91
N SER A 445 -15.81 7.23 -19.20
CA SER A 445 -17.14 7.44 -19.79
C SER A 445 -17.48 8.89 -20.13
N GLY A 446 -16.55 9.83 -19.93
CA GLY A 446 -16.70 11.25 -20.22
C GLY A 446 -17.44 12.03 -19.13
N LEU A 447 -17.37 11.58 -17.86
CA LEU A 447 -17.69 12.44 -16.72
C LEU A 447 -16.49 13.33 -16.38
N ASP A 448 -16.78 14.52 -15.87
CA ASP A 448 -15.75 15.49 -15.48
C ASP A 448 -14.85 14.93 -14.36
N PHE A 449 -13.54 14.92 -14.61
CA PHE A 449 -12.51 14.46 -13.68
C PHE A 449 -12.64 15.14 -12.30
N ASN A 450 -12.96 16.43 -12.27
CA ASN A 450 -13.06 17.22 -11.05
C ASN A 450 -14.29 16.86 -10.22
N LYS A 451 -15.35 16.37 -10.88
CA LYS A 451 -16.59 15.97 -10.21
C LYS A 451 -16.55 14.55 -9.65
N VAL A 452 -15.68 13.66 -10.15
CA VAL A 452 -15.64 12.27 -9.70
C VAL A 452 -14.57 12.10 -8.62
N GLN A 453 -14.99 11.79 -7.40
CA GLN A 453 -14.14 11.65 -6.23
C GLN A 453 -14.27 10.24 -5.64
N VAL A 454 -13.19 9.70 -5.07
CA VAL A 454 -13.24 8.38 -4.42
C VAL A 454 -13.67 8.54 -2.96
N VAL A 455 -14.79 7.94 -2.59
CA VAL A 455 -15.24 7.77 -1.20
C VAL A 455 -15.42 6.27 -0.97
N PRO A 456 -14.43 5.58 -0.36
CA PRO A 456 -14.45 4.13 -0.24
C PRO A 456 -15.50 3.68 0.77
N LEU A 457 -15.82 2.39 0.70
CA LEU A 457 -16.61 1.72 1.74
C LEU A 457 -15.70 1.25 2.88
N GLY A 458 -16.28 0.83 3.99
CA GLY A 458 -15.54 0.34 5.13
C GLY A 458 -16.25 -0.79 5.85
N ILE A 459 -15.70 -1.20 6.98
CA ILE A 459 -16.31 -2.17 7.89
C ILE A 459 -16.51 -1.59 9.29
N ASN A 460 -17.34 -2.25 10.08
CA ASN A 460 -17.40 -2.03 11.53
C ASN A 460 -16.38 -2.96 12.23
N PRO A 461 -15.27 -2.43 12.79
CA PRO A 461 -14.19 -3.24 13.36
C PRO A 461 -14.57 -3.94 14.68
N ASP A 462 -15.72 -3.61 15.27
CA ASP A 462 -16.25 -4.30 16.46
C ASP A 462 -17.00 -5.59 16.10
N ILE A 463 -17.53 -5.66 14.87
CA ILE A 463 -18.27 -6.81 14.32
C ILE A 463 -17.31 -7.71 13.54
N PHE A 464 -16.62 -7.13 12.54
CA PHE A 464 -15.72 -7.85 11.65
C PHE A 464 -14.31 -7.84 12.26
N LYS A 465 -14.00 -8.95 12.94
CA LYS A 465 -12.75 -9.16 13.66
C LYS A 465 -12.44 -10.66 13.74
N PRO A 466 -11.17 -11.06 13.98
CA PRO A 466 -10.74 -12.43 13.75
C PRO A 466 -11.05 -13.39 14.90
N TYR A 467 -11.78 -12.93 15.90
CA TYR A 467 -12.17 -13.66 17.10
C TYR A 467 -13.66 -13.47 17.42
N GLY A 468 -14.22 -14.41 18.16
CA GLY A 468 -15.65 -14.51 18.47
C GLY A 468 -16.25 -15.81 17.97
N ASP A 469 -17.58 -15.90 18.00
CA ASP A 469 -18.31 -17.11 17.64
C ASP A 469 -18.05 -17.51 16.19
N LYS A 470 -18.06 -18.82 15.92
CA LYS A 470 -17.96 -19.38 14.56
C LYS A 470 -19.31 -19.94 14.15
N TYR A 471 -19.70 -19.67 12.91
CA TYR A 471 -20.91 -20.24 12.33
C TYR A 471 -20.81 -21.76 12.29
N HIS A 472 -21.90 -22.45 12.66
CA HIS A 472 -21.92 -23.90 12.59
C HIS A 472 -22.11 -24.38 11.14
N LEU A 473 -21.05 -24.92 10.56
CA LEU A 473 -21.06 -25.54 9.24
C LEU A 473 -21.25 -27.05 9.40
N ASN A 474 -22.24 -27.62 8.69
CA ASN A 474 -22.52 -29.06 8.73
C ASN A 474 -21.53 -29.85 7.87
N THR A 475 -20.26 -29.86 8.28
CA THR A 475 -19.15 -30.54 7.62
C THR A 475 -18.11 -30.98 8.65
N ASN A 476 -17.45 -32.10 8.38
CA ASN A 476 -16.27 -32.54 9.13
C ASN A 476 -14.95 -32.19 8.41
N LYS A 477 -15.02 -31.53 7.26
CA LYS A 477 -13.82 -31.18 6.48
C LYS A 477 -12.99 -30.14 7.23
N LYS A 478 -11.68 -30.33 7.30
CA LYS A 478 -10.77 -29.41 8.02
C LYS A 478 -10.62 -28.09 7.27
N PHE A 479 -10.39 -28.13 5.96
CA PHE A 479 -10.14 -26.95 5.14
C PHE A 479 -11.39 -26.42 4.44
N LYS A 480 -11.60 -25.09 4.44
CA LYS A 480 -12.82 -24.45 3.94
C LYS A 480 -12.51 -23.20 3.12
N PHE A 481 -12.82 -23.26 1.83
CA PHE A 481 -12.88 -22.07 0.97
C PHE A 481 -14.26 -21.43 1.08
N LEU A 482 -14.32 -20.10 1.11
CA LEU A 482 -15.57 -19.35 1.22
C LEU A 482 -15.78 -18.47 0.01
N TYR A 483 -16.97 -18.55 -0.58
CA TYR A 483 -17.49 -17.58 -1.54
C TYR A 483 -18.68 -16.84 -0.95
N VAL A 484 -18.68 -15.51 -1.05
CA VAL A 484 -19.81 -14.67 -0.61
C VAL A 484 -20.23 -13.72 -1.73
N GLY A 485 -21.45 -13.86 -2.23
CA GLY A 485 -21.97 -13.01 -3.30
C GLY A 485 -23.15 -13.60 -4.05
N GLY A 486 -23.67 -12.88 -5.04
CA GLY A 486 -24.68 -13.45 -5.95
C GLY A 486 -24.04 -14.44 -6.92
N THR A 487 -24.66 -15.59 -7.17
CA THR A 487 -24.11 -16.63 -8.05
C THR A 487 -24.30 -16.31 -9.54
N ILE A 488 -23.71 -15.20 -9.98
CA ILE A 488 -23.83 -14.66 -11.34
C ILE A 488 -22.48 -14.59 -12.04
N TYR A 489 -22.50 -14.61 -13.37
CA TYR A 489 -21.30 -14.62 -14.23
C TYR A 489 -20.31 -13.50 -13.90
N ARG A 490 -20.81 -12.27 -13.66
CA ARG A 490 -19.95 -11.14 -13.31
C ARG A 490 -19.14 -11.38 -12.03
N LYS A 491 -19.70 -12.10 -11.06
CA LYS A 491 -19.03 -12.36 -9.77
C LYS A 491 -18.11 -13.59 -9.83
N GLY A 492 -17.99 -14.23 -11.00
CA GLY A 492 -17.09 -15.36 -11.21
C GLY A 492 -17.44 -16.63 -10.43
N PHE A 493 -18.70 -16.78 -10.03
CA PHE A 493 -19.14 -17.98 -9.33
C PHE A 493 -18.93 -19.25 -10.17
N ASP A 494 -19.22 -19.15 -11.46
CA ASP A 494 -19.10 -20.24 -12.44
C ASP A 494 -17.66 -20.76 -12.54
N ILE A 495 -16.68 -19.86 -12.63
CA ILE A 495 -15.28 -20.22 -12.76
C ILE A 495 -14.75 -20.82 -11.45
N LEU A 496 -15.15 -20.28 -10.29
CA LEU A 496 -14.78 -20.83 -8.98
C LEU A 496 -15.32 -22.25 -8.78
N LEU A 497 -16.62 -22.44 -9.04
CA LEU A 497 -17.27 -23.75 -8.86
C LEU A 497 -16.60 -24.80 -9.75
N LYS A 498 -16.35 -24.46 -11.01
CA LYS A 498 -15.70 -25.35 -11.97
C LYS A 498 -14.25 -25.67 -11.54
N ALA A 499 -13.47 -24.66 -11.17
CA ALA A 499 -12.09 -24.85 -10.75
C ALA A 499 -12.02 -25.75 -9.51
N PHE A 500 -12.91 -25.53 -8.52
CA PHE A 500 -12.96 -26.35 -7.33
C PHE A 500 -13.27 -27.83 -7.60
N ILE A 501 -14.23 -28.13 -8.49
CA ILE A 501 -14.61 -29.50 -8.86
C ILE A 501 -13.51 -30.19 -9.68
N GLU A 502 -12.78 -29.44 -10.52
CA GLU A 502 -11.66 -29.99 -11.29
C GLU A 502 -10.39 -30.18 -10.46
N THR A 503 -10.22 -29.42 -9.37
CA THR A 503 -9.04 -29.53 -8.49
C THR A 503 -9.20 -30.61 -7.42
N PHE A 504 -10.41 -30.78 -6.85
CA PHE A 504 -10.63 -31.62 -5.67
C PHE A 504 -11.66 -32.72 -5.91
N ASN A 505 -11.62 -33.74 -5.07
CA ASN A 505 -12.58 -34.84 -5.06
C ASN A 505 -13.08 -35.17 -3.64
N GLY A 506 -14.01 -36.11 -3.51
CA GLY A 506 -14.66 -36.45 -2.25
C GLY A 506 -13.73 -36.91 -1.12
N ASN A 507 -12.53 -37.40 -1.46
CA ASN A 507 -11.53 -37.86 -0.50
C ASN A 507 -10.70 -36.72 0.11
N ASP A 508 -10.63 -35.56 -0.55
CA ASP A 508 -9.86 -34.43 -0.05
C ASP A 508 -10.52 -33.80 1.18
N ASP A 509 -9.72 -33.34 2.14
CA ASP A 509 -10.21 -32.78 3.42
C ASP A 509 -10.60 -31.30 3.29
N VAL A 510 -11.38 -31.01 2.24
CA VAL A 510 -11.75 -29.67 1.79
C VAL A 510 -13.25 -29.55 1.53
N CYS A 511 -13.78 -28.36 1.80
CA CYS A 511 -15.14 -27.95 1.51
C CYS A 511 -15.17 -26.57 0.84
N LEU A 512 -16.02 -26.40 -0.17
CA LEU A 512 -16.39 -25.08 -0.69
C LEU A 512 -17.71 -24.63 -0.06
N VAL A 513 -17.65 -23.56 0.73
CA VAL A 513 -18.81 -22.91 1.34
C VAL A 513 -19.26 -21.76 0.45
N ILE A 514 -20.48 -21.83 -0.04
CA ILE A 514 -21.10 -20.81 -0.91
C ILE A 514 -22.19 -20.12 -0.11
N LYS A 515 -21.96 -18.87 0.26
CA LYS A 515 -22.98 -17.99 0.83
C LYS A 515 -23.54 -17.08 -0.26
N GLU A 516 -24.72 -17.42 -0.74
CA GLU A 516 -25.40 -16.59 -1.73
C GLU A 516 -26.07 -15.38 -1.09
N HIS A 517 -25.85 -14.21 -1.69
CA HIS A 517 -26.59 -12.99 -1.36
C HIS A 517 -27.51 -12.62 -2.51
N GLY A 518 -28.77 -12.32 -2.18
CA GLY A 518 -29.70 -11.74 -3.14
C GLY A 518 -30.59 -12.72 -3.92
N ALA A 519 -30.78 -13.95 -3.42
CA ALA A 519 -31.83 -14.85 -3.91
C ALA A 519 -33.22 -14.16 -3.93
N ASP A 520 -33.45 -13.20 -3.01
CA ASP A 520 -34.65 -12.37 -2.92
C ASP A 520 -34.46 -10.89 -3.37
N SER A 521 -33.27 -10.50 -3.86
CA SER A 521 -32.96 -9.10 -4.21
C SER A 521 -32.80 -8.87 -5.74
N PHE A 522 -31.93 -7.95 -6.18
CA PHE A 522 -31.68 -7.65 -7.60
C PHE A 522 -31.31 -8.88 -8.46
N TYR A 523 -30.87 -9.99 -7.85
CA TYR A 523 -30.48 -11.23 -8.51
C TYR A 523 -31.58 -12.32 -8.50
N LYS A 524 -32.81 -11.97 -8.08
CA LYS A 524 -33.93 -12.91 -8.00
C LYS A 524 -34.17 -13.64 -9.33
N GLY A 525 -34.11 -14.97 -9.30
CA GLY A 525 -34.25 -15.84 -10.48
C GLY A 525 -32.97 -16.09 -11.28
N MET A 526 -31.82 -15.55 -10.85
CA MET A 526 -30.49 -15.80 -11.42
C MET A 526 -29.62 -16.70 -10.51
N THR A 527 -30.24 -17.42 -9.58
CA THR A 527 -29.58 -18.34 -8.64
C THR A 527 -29.01 -19.54 -9.39
N SER A 528 -27.78 -19.94 -9.05
CA SER A 528 -27.13 -21.12 -9.62
C SER A 528 -27.35 -22.39 -8.78
N GLU A 529 -28.43 -22.42 -7.98
CA GLU A 529 -28.77 -23.56 -7.11
C GLU A 529 -28.83 -24.88 -7.88
N SER A 530 -29.37 -24.89 -9.10
CA SER A 530 -29.43 -26.09 -9.93
C SER A 530 -28.05 -26.59 -10.36
N ALA A 531 -27.12 -25.68 -10.67
CA ALA A 531 -25.73 -26.01 -11.02
C ALA A 531 -25.00 -26.55 -9.78
N ILE A 532 -25.16 -25.90 -8.62
CA ILE A 532 -24.61 -26.35 -7.33
C ILE A 532 -25.12 -27.75 -6.98
N ASN A 533 -26.42 -27.99 -7.08
CA ASN A 533 -27.02 -29.29 -6.78
C ASN A 533 -26.63 -30.36 -7.80
N SER A 534 -26.27 -29.97 -9.02
CA SER A 534 -25.75 -30.90 -10.03
C SER A 534 -24.31 -31.28 -9.73
N ALA A 535 -23.45 -30.31 -9.41
CA ALA A 535 -22.08 -30.54 -8.95
C ALA A 535 -22.02 -31.49 -7.75
N LYS A 536 -22.88 -31.29 -6.73
CA LYS A 536 -22.97 -32.18 -5.56
C LYS A 536 -23.32 -33.63 -5.87
N ARG A 537 -23.92 -33.91 -7.03
CA ARG A 537 -24.39 -35.24 -7.43
C ARG A 537 -23.39 -35.99 -8.30
N GLU A 538 -22.30 -35.35 -8.72
CA GLU A 538 -21.26 -36.02 -9.49
C GLU A 538 -20.57 -37.10 -8.66
N TYR A 539 -20.14 -38.17 -9.33
CA TYR A 539 -19.47 -39.29 -8.66
C TYR A 539 -18.14 -38.82 -8.07
N ASN A 540 -17.93 -39.05 -6.77
CA ASN A 540 -16.75 -38.62 -6.02
C ASN A 540 -16.52 -37.09 -6.05
N ALA A 541 -17.59 -36.30 -6.14
CA ALA A 541 -17.52 -34.84 -6.07
C ALA A 541 -16.94 -34.35 -4.73
N PRO A 542 -16.15 -33.26 -4.72
CA PRO A 542 -15.73 -32.62 -3.48
C PRO A 542 -16.93 -31.99 -2.76
N GLU A 543 -16.79 -31.78 -1.45
CA GLU A 543 -17.91 -31.32 -0.64
C GLU A 543 -18.23 -29.84 -0.88
N ILE A 544 -19.51 -29.53 -1.09
CA ILE A 544 -20.01 -28.17 -1.27
C ILE A 544 -21.14 -27.90 -0.27
N LEU A 545 -20.98 -26.86 0.55
CA LEU A 545 -22.04 -26.31 1.39
C LEU A 545 -22.63 -25.08 0.73
N TYR A 546 -23.96 -24.99 0.69
CA TYR A 546 -24.68 -23.88 0.07
C TYR A 546 -25.62 -23.27 1.09
N ILE A 547 -25.44 -21.98 1.36
CA ILE A 547 -26.18 -21.21 2.35
C ILE A 547 -26.89 -20.08 1.60
N ASN A 548 -28.21 -20.14 1.53
CA ASN A 548 -29.06 -19.11 0.93
C ASN A 548 -29.90 -18.33 1.94
N ASP A 549 -29.87 -18.72 3.22
CA ASP A 549 -30.53 -18.01 4.32
C ASP A 549 -29.99 -16.59 4.47
N ASN A 550 -30.84 -15.64 4.86
CA ASN A 550 -30.39 -14.29 5.24
C ASN A 550 -29.65 -14.37 6.58
N LEU A 551 -28.43 -13.85 6.61
CA LEU A 551 -27.61 -13.78 7.81
C LEU A 551 -27.47 -12.33 8.26
N THR A 552 -27.56 -12.11 9.56
CA THR A 552 -27.18 -10.85 10.20
C THR A 552 -25.69 -10.58 10.05
N GLU A 553 -25.23 -9.35 10.30
CA GLU A 553 -23.80 -9.02 10.23
C GLU A 553 -22.96 -9.83 11.24
N LEU A 554 -23.51 -10.10 12.44
CA LEU A 554 -22.84 -10.95 13.43
C LEU A 554 -22.72 -12.39 12.94
N GLU A 555 -23.76 -12.93 12.29
CA GLU A 555 -23.73 -14.26 11.69
C GLU A 555 -22.77 -14.30 10.49
N MET A 556 -22.73 -13.26 9.66
CA MET A 556 -21.75 -13.13 8.58
C MET A 556 -20.32 -13.11 9.12
N ALA A 557 -20.03 -12.31 10.15
CA ALA A 557 -18.74 -12.31 10.82
C ALA A 557 -18.39 -13.70 11.40
N SER A 558 -19.38 -14.41 11.95
CA SER A 558 -19.18 -15.79 12.43
C SER A 558 -18.91 -16.78 11.30
N LEU A 559 -19.50 -16.57 10.11
CA LEU A 559 -19.29 -17.39 8.92
C LEU A 559 -17.89 -17.19 8.36
N TYR A 560 -17.43 -15.93 8.27
CA TYR A 560 -16.05 -15.64 7.90
C TYR A 560 -15.09 -16.40 8.83
N ARG A 561 -15.21 -16.24 10.15
CA ARG A 561 -14.37 -16.95 11.15
C ARG A 561 -14.45 -18.48 11.13
N ALA A 562 -15.47 -19.06 10.48
CA ALA A 562 -15.63 -20.50 10.33
C ALA A 562 -14.85 -21.08 9.15
N CYS A 563 -14.33 -20.25 8.25
CA CYS A 563 -13.62 -20.64 7.03
C CYS A 563 -12.13 -20.28 7.09
N ASN A 564 -11.34 -20.77 6.12
CA ASN A 564 -9.90 -20.58 6.07
C ASN A 564 -9.47 -19.48 5.08
N VAL A 565 -10.11 -19.42 3.91
CA VAL A 565 -9.75 -18.48 2.83
C VAL A 565 -11.01 -18.01 2.13
N ILE A 566 -11.08 -16.73 1.80
CA ILE A 566 -12.20 -16.16 1.01
C ILE A 566 -11.78 -16.02 -0.46
N ALA A 567 -12.65 -16.43 -1.38
CA ALA A 567 -12.39 -16.40 -2.82
C ALA A 567 -13.46 -15.57 -3.56
N ALA A 568 -12.99 -14.63 -4.38
CA ALA A 568 -13.83 -13.84 -5.28
C ALA A 568 -13.11 -13.64 -6.63
N PRO A 569 -13.11 -14.65 -7.52
CA PRO A 569 -12.58 -14.54 -8.88
C PRO A 569 -13.53 -13.74 -9.78
N TYR A 570 -13.91 -12.53 -9.36
CA TYR A 570 -14.90 -11.73 -10.06
C TYR A 570 -14.37 -11.24 -11.42
N ARG A 571 -15.29 -10.99 -12.35
CA ARG A 571 -15.04 -10.35 -13.63
C ARG A 571 -15.24 -8.83 -13.58
N GLY A 572 -16.10 -8.36 -12.69
CA GLY A 572 -16.23 -6.94 -12.39
C GLY A 572 -16.84 -6.74 -11.01
N GLU A 573 -16.38 -5.74 -10.28
CA GLU A 573 -16.90 -5.28 -8.99
C GLU A 573 -16.75 -3.78 -8.88
N SER A 574 -17.57 -3.14 -8.04
CA SER A 574 -17.41 -1.72 -7.70
C SER A 574 -16.52 -1.48 -6.48
N PHE A 575 -16.47 -2.44 -5.56
CA PHE A 575 -15.62 -2.41 -4.36
C PHE A 575 -15.33 -3.83 -3.85
N CYS A 576 -16.36 -4.67 -3.76
CA CYS A 576 -16.31 -6.03 -3.18
C CYS A 576 -16.20 -6.05 -1.64
N LEU A 577 -17.23 -5.50 -0.97
CA LEU A 577 -17.32 -5.49 0.49
C LEU A 577 -17.11 -6.87 1.17
N PRO A 578 -17.59 -8.01 0.62
CA PRO A 578 -17.34 -9.30 1.26
C PRO A 578 -15.87 -9.69 1.39
N LEU A 579 -15.00 -9.26 0.45
CA LEU A 579 -13.55 -9.47 0.58
C LEU A 579 -12.99 -8.68 1.76
N LEU A 580 -13.39 -7.41 1.91
CA LEU A 580 -12.95 -6.56 3.02
C LEU A 580 -13.45 -7.10 4.38
N GLU A 581 -14.69 -7.56 4.46
CA GLU A 581 -15.26 -8.17 5.67
C GLU A 581 -14.54 -9.48 6.04
N GLY A 582 -14.22 -10.31 5.04
CA GLY A 582 -13.49 -11.55 5.22
C GLY A 582 -12.06 -11.33 5.72
N THR A 583 -11.32 -10.40 5.11
CA THR A 583 -9.97 -10.04 5.55
C THR A 583 -9.96 -9.42 6.93
N ALA A 584 -10.92 -8.54 7.26
CA ALA A 584 -11.11 -8.02 8.62
C ALA A 584 -11.36 -9.14 9.65
N CYS A 585 -12.03 -10.23 9.26
CA CYS A 585 -12.23 -11.43 10.07
C CYS A 585 -11.04 -12.41 10.07
N GLY A 586 -9.91 -12.03 9.48
CA GLY A 586 -8.66 -12.80 9.53
C GLY A 586 -8.55 -13.89 8.48
N LEU A 587 -9.21 -13.75 7.33
CA LEU A 587 -9.08 -14.66 6.20
C LEU A 587 -8.16 -14.03 5.14
N PRO A 588 -7.14 -14.75 4.67
CA PRO A 588 -6.48 -14.42 3.41
C PRO A 588 -7.47 -14.44 2.25
N ALA A 589 -7.18 -13.69 1.20
CA ALA A 589 -8.04 -13.56 0.03
C ALA A 589 -7.46 -14.28 -1.20
N ILE A 590 -8.35 -14.82 -2.04
CA ILE A 590 -8.09 -15.16 -3.44
C ILE A 590 -8.95 -14.22 -4.28
N ALA A 591 -8.35 -13.35 -5.09
CA ALA A 591 -9.08 -12.30 -5.80
C ALA A 591 -8.50 -12.03 -7.20
N THR A 592 -9.36 -11.62 -8.12
CA THR A 592 -8.94 -11.17 -9.46
C THR A 592 -8.12 -9.88 -9.37
N LYS A 593 -6.93 -9.85 -9.99
CA LYS A 593 -6.07 -8.64 -10.07
C LYS A 593 -6.57 -7.66 -11.12
N GLY A 594 -6.37 -6.35 -10.89
CA GLY A 594 -6.70 -5.26 -11.81
C GLY A 594 -8.12 -4.71 -11.64
N GLY A 595 -8.79 -5.04 -10.53
CA GLY A 595 -10.18 -4.68 -10.26
C GLY A 595 -10.34 -3.67 -9.12
N ALA A 596 -11.54 -3.62 -8.54
CA ALA A 596 -11.86 -2.65 -7.47
C ALA A 596 -11.33 -3.05 -6.09
N SER A 597 -11.07 -4.34 -5.87
CA SER A 597 -10.53 -4.83 -4.59
C SER A 597 -9.04 -4.52 -4.40
N ASP A 598 -8.33 -4.22 -5.49
CA ASP A 598 -6.91 -3.81 -5.46
C ASP A 598 -6.70 -2.54 -4.62
N ASP A 599 -7.75 -1.75 -4.38
CA ASP A 599 -7.70 -0.57 -3.51
C ASP A 599 -7.32 -0.93 -2.06
N PHE A 600 -7.68 -2.13 -1.56
CA PHE A 600 -7.51 -2.54 -0.15
C PHE A 600 -6.88 -3.92 0.06
N LEU A 601 -6.55 -4.63 -1.02
CA LEU A 601 -5.87 -5.92 -0.96
C LEU A 601 -4.39 -5.76 -1.27
N GLU A 602 -3.55 -6.38 -0.45
CA GLU A 602 -2.09 -6.38 -0.62
C GLU A 602 -1.59 -7.79 -0.94
N GLU A 603 -0.44 -7.89 -1.62
CA GLU A 603 0.20 -9.18 -1.94
C GLU A 603 0.57 -9.98 -0.69
N ALA A 604 0.86 -9.29 0.43
CA ALA A 604 1.19 -9.91 1.72
C ALA A 604 0.09 -10.83 2.28
N PHE A 605 -1.17 -10.67 1.86
CA PHE A 605 -2.28 -11.50 2.35
C PHE A 605 -3.29 -11.91 1.26
N THR A 606 -2.91 -11.77 -0.01
CA THR A 606 -3.79 -12.04 -1.14
C THR A 606 -3.10 -12.89 -2.20
N TYR A 607 -3.74 -13.99 -2.58
CA TYR A 607 -3.41 -14.73 -3.80
C TYR A 607 -4.16 -14.10 -4.98
N PHE A 608 -3.47 -13.26 -5.73
CA PHE A 608 -4.05 -12.63 -6.90
C PHE A 608 -4.13 -13.62 -8.07
N ILE A 609 -5.26 -13.59 -8.77
CA ILE A 609 -5.45 -14.32 -10.03
C ILE A 609 -5.22 -13.32 -11.16
N SER A 610 -4.32 -13.62 -12.10
CA SER A 610 -4.16 -12.82 -13.30
C SER A 610 -5.46 -12.81 -14.12
N ALA A 611 -5.68 -11.73 -14.86
CA ALA A 611 -6.88 -11.58 -15.67
C ALA A 611 -6.64 -10.82 -16.96
N GLU A 612 -7.37 -11.22 -18.00
CA GLU A 612 -7.40 -10.53 -19.29
C GLU A 612 -8.62 -9.62 -19.40
N LYS A 613 -8.52 -8.53 -20.18
CA LYS A 613 -9.67 -7.66 -20.44
C LYS A 613 -10.51 -8.22 -21.58
N ASN A 614 -11.67 -8.79 -21.24
CA ASN A 614 -12.65 -9.27 -22.21
C ASN A 614 -13.64 -8.17 -22.61
N ASN A 615 -13.71 -7.87 -23.91
CA ASN A 615 -14.65 -6.90 -24.46
C ASN A 615 -16.08 -7.47 -24.45
N ILE A 616 -17.01 -6.75 -23.83
CA ILE A 616 -18.42 -7.13 -23.72
C ILE A 616 -19.34 -6.34 -24.67
N GLY A 617 -18.74 -5.58 -25.60
CA GLY A 617 -19.44 -4.72 -26.55
C GLY A 617 -19.82 -3.38 -25.95
N ASN A 618 -20.79 -2.71 -26.58
CA ASN A 618 -21.23 -1.36 -26.25
C ASN A 618 -22.65 -1.31 -25.67
N GLN A 619 -23.17 -2.44 -25.18
CA GLN A 619 -24.50 -2.54 -24.56
C GLN A 619 -24.49 -3.54 -23.40
N ILE A 620 -25.29 -3.26 -22.38
CA ILE A 620 -25.56 -4.17 -21.26
C ILE A 620 -27.07 -4.19 -21.05
N ASP A 621 -27.68 -5.38 -20.99
CA ASP A 621 -29.14 -5.57 -20.87
C ASP A 621 -29.95 -4.80 -21.93
N GLY A 622 -29.40 -4.69 -23.15
CA GLY A 622 -29.99 -3.93 -24.26
C GLY A 622 -29.88 -2.40 -24.12
N MET A 623 -29.20 -1.91 -23.10
CA MET A 623 -28.99 -0.48 -22.86
C MET A 623 -27.60 -0.02 -23.35
N PRO A 624 -27.50 1.10 -24.08
CA PRO A 624 -26.25 1.56 -24.66
C PRO A 624 -25.26 2.06 -23.60
N LEU A 625 -24.01 1.65 -23.73
CA LEU A 625 -22.86 2.17 -23.00
C LEU A 625 -22.27 3.40 -23.71
N THR A 626 -21.45 4.15 -23.01
CA THR A 626 -20.73 5.31 -23.57
C THR A 626 -19.62 4.93 -24.55
N GLY A 627 -19.26 3.64 -24.63
CA GLY A 627 -18.30 3.06 -25.56
C GLY A 627 -18.22 1.55 -25.40
N ASN A 628 -17.23 0.91 -26.04
CA ASN A 628 -16.94 -0.51 -25.78
C ASN A 628 -16.47 -0.69 -24.34
N ALA A 629 -17.17 -1.53 -23.59
CA ALA A 629 -16.83 -1.91 -22.23
C ALA A 629 -16.08 -3.24 -22.19
N THR A 630 -15.42 -3.45 -21.08
CA THR A 630 -14.65 -4.65 -20.77
C THR A 630 -14.98 -5.14 -19.38
N LEU A 631 -14.87 -6.43 -19.19
CA LEU A 631 -14.73 -7.10 -17.89
C LEU A 631 -13.35 -7.73 -17.78
N LEU A 632 -12.94 -8.07 -16.57
CA LEU A 632 -11.78 -8.91 -16.31
C LEU A 632 -12.20 -10.39 -16.50
N GLU A 633 -11.38 -11.19 -17.15
CA GLU A 633 -11.55 -12.64 -17.22
C GLU A 633 -10.40 -13.28 -16.46
N PRO A 634 -10.65 -13.79 -15.24
CA PRO A 634 -9.61 -14.42 -14.43
C PRO A 634 -9.12 -15.72 -15.07
N SER A 635 -7.82 -15.99 -14.93
CA SER A 635 -7.19 -17.22 -15.41
C SER A 635 -7.75 -18.44 -14.68
N PHE A 636 -8.34 -19.36 -15.45
CA PHE A 636 -8.92 -20.59 -14.91
C PHE A 636 -7.85 -21.55 -14.36
N ASP A 637 -6.75 -21.72 -15.09
CA ASP A 637 -5.70 -22.66 -14.71
C ASP A 637 -4.94 -22.16 -13.48
N GLU A 638 -4.63 -20.86 -13.43
CA GLU A 638 -4.01 -20.24 -12.25
C GLU A 638 -4.91 -20.32 -11.02
N LEU A 639 -6.23 -20.13 -11.17
CA LEU A 639 -7.16 -20.31 -10.05
C LEU A 639 -7.11 -21.75 -9.50
N LYS A 640 -7.03 -22.78 -10.35
CA LYS A 640 -6.88 -24.17 -9.90
C LYS A 640 -5.55 -24.39 -9.16
N GLU A 641 -4.47 -23.83 -9.69
CA GLU A 641 -3.14 -23.90 -9.10
C GLU A 641 -3.10 -23.21 -7.73
N ILE A 642 -3.69 -22.02 -7.61
CA ILE A 642 -3.83 -21.30 -6.34
C ILE A 642 -4.66 -22.12 -5.34
N LEU A 643 -5.82 -22.64 -5.74
CA LEU A 643 -6.66 -23.47 -4.86
C LEU A 643 -5.89 -24.69 -4.33
N LEU A 644 -5.17 -25.39 -5.22
CA LEU A 644 -4.38 -26.56 -4.85
C LEU A 644 -3.20 -26.19 -3.94
N SER A 645 -2.47 -25.12 -4.28
CA SER A 645 -1.32 -24.63 -3.51
C SER A 645 -1.74 -24.22 -2.11
N VAL A 646 -2.81 -23.43 -1.97
CA VAL A 646 -3.36 -23.00 -0.67
C VAL A 646 -3.80 -24.19 0.20
N TYR A 647 -4.40 -25.21 -0.40
CA TYR A 647 -4.81 -26.42 0.33
C TYR A 647 -3.62 -27.31 0.74
N ASN A 648 -2.57 -27.36 -0.07
CA ASN A 648 -1.37 -28.13 0.22
C ASN A 648 -0.45 -27.44 1.23
N ASN A 649 -0.44 -26.11 1.23
CA ASN A 649 0.49 -25.27 1.97
C ASN A 649 -0.24 -24.25 2.89
N PRO A 650 -1.11 -24.70 3.82
CA PRO A 650 -1.94 -23.79 4.62
C PRO A 650 -1.20 -23.10 5.77
N GLY A 651 0.09 -23.43 6.00
CA GLY A 651 0.86 -22.98 7.17
C GLY A 651 0.98 -21.46 7.30
N ASN A 652 0.90 -20.71 6.20
CA ASN A 652 1.01 -19.24 6.23
C ASN A 652 -0.33 -18.52 6.40
N LEU A 653 -1.46 -19.23 6.30
CA LEU A 653 -2.78 -18.58 6.27
C LEU A 653 -3.11 -17.84 7.57
N LEU A 654 -2.60 -18.33 8.71
CA LEU A 654 -2.82 -17.67 10.00
C LEU A 654 -2.12 -16.30 10.05
N SER A 655 -0.85 -16.25 9.62
CA SER A 655 -0.04 -15.03 9.56
C SER A 655 -0.64 -14.03 8.56
N MET A 656 -0.91 -14.48 7.32
CA MET A 656 -1.56 -13.66 6.28
C MET A 656 -2.89 -13.08 6.79
N GLY A 657 -3.73 -13.91 7.40
CA GLY A 657 -5.01 -13.48 7.95
C GLY A 657 -4.87 -12.45 9.07
N THR A 658 -3.88 -12.59 9.96
CA THR A 658 -3.66 -11.60 11.04
C THR A 658 -3.22 -10.24 10.50
N VAL A 659 -2.33 -10.22 9.51
CA VAL A 659 -1.90 -8.99 8.83
C VAL A 659 -3.09 -8.34 8.11
N ALA A 660 -3.85 -9.13 7.35
CA ALA A 660 -5.05 -8.67 6.64
C ALA A 660 -6.08 -8.03 7.60
N SER A 661 -6.29 -8.66 8.75
CA SER A 661 -7.24 -8.18 9.76
C SER A 661 -6.80 -6.86 10.38
N ALA A 662 -5.53 -6.73 10.77
CA ALA A 662 -4.99 -5.48 11.29
C ALA A 662 -5.06 -4.34 10.26
N TYR A 663 -4.73 -4.62 9.00
CA TYR A 663 -4.80 -3.66 7.92
C TYR A 663 -6.24 -3.18 7.66
N ALA A 664 -7.18 -4.10 7.45
CA ALA A 664 -8.58 -3.77 7.18
C ALA A 664 -9.23 -2.97 8.33
N ARG A 665 -9.00 -3.39 9.58
CA ARG A 665 -9.63 -2.79 10.77
C ARG A 665 -9.05 -1.43 11.17
N THR A 666 -7.90 -1.05 10.63
CA THR A 666 -7.26 0.26 10.89
C THR A 666 -7.40 1.23 9.72
N LYS A 667 -7.40 0.74 8.47
CA LYS A 667 -7.40 1.57 7.27
C LYS A 667 -8.78 1.69 6.60
N TRP A 668 -9.65 0.70 6.76
CA TRP A 668 -10.86 0.56 5.95
C TRP A 668 -12.14 0.46 6.81
N THR A 669 -12.37 1.46 7.67
CA THR A 669 -13.56 1.52 8.53
C THR A 669 -14.59 2.53 8.01
N TRP A 670 -15.85 2.37 8.42
CA TRP A 670 -16.89 3.36 8.10
C TRP A 670 -16.58 4.76 8.63
N ASP A 671 -15.81 4.87 9.72
CA ASP A 671 -15.31 6.13 10.26
C ASP A 671 -14.42 6.84 9.22
N LYS A 672 -13.43 6.13 8.65
CA LYS A 672 -12.54 6.69 7.61
C LYS A 672 -13.33 7.03 6.33
N SER A 673 -14.32 6.23 5.95
CA SER A 673 -15.22 6.52 4.83
C SER A 673 -15.99 7.83 5.03
N ILE A 674 -16.58 8.05 6.21
CA ILE A 674 -17.31 9.29 6.52
C ILE A 674 -16.37 10.47 6.64
N ILE A 675 -15.19 10.32 7.24
CA ILE A 675 -14.18 11.37 7.25
C ILE A 675 -13.88 11.84 5.82
N LYS A 676 -13.69 10.91 4.88
CA LYS A 676 -13.43 11.26 3.47
C LYS A 676 -14.63 11.95 2.81
N ALA A 677 -15.86 11.49 3.07
CA ALA A 677 -17.07 12.14 2.61
C ALA A 677 -17.22 13.57 3.18
N LEU A 678 -16.95 13.75 4.47
CA LEU A 678 -16.98 15.05 5.14
C LEU A 678 -15.92 16.00 4.58
N ARG A 679 -14.71 15.52 4.27
CA ARG A 679 -13.67 16.34 3.59
C ARG A 679 -14.17 16.88 2.26
N ARG A 680 -14.94 16.08 1.51
CA ARG A 680 -15.57 16.54 0.27
C ARG A 680 -16.66 17.58 0.54
N LEU A 681 -17.50 17.38 1.55
CA LEU A 681 -18.49 18.37 1.93
C LEU A 681 -17.84 19.67 2.42
N ASP A 682 -16.77 19.59 3.21
CA ASP A 682 -15.99 20.74 3.69
C ASP A 682 -15.47 21.59 2.53
N TYR A 683 -14.99 20.96 1.45
CA TYR A 683 -14.61 21.67 0.22
C TYR A 683 -15.78 22.45 -0.41
N HIS A 684 -17.00 21.88 -0.46
CA HIS A 684 -18.15 22.52 -1.10
C HIS A 684 -18.86 23.57 -0.23
N PHE A 685 -18.75 23.46 1.09
CA PHE A 685 -19.46 24.32 2.05
C PHE A 685 -18.54 25.22 2.88
N SER A 686 -17.22 25.14 2.66
CA SER A 686 -16.19 25.86 3.43
C SER A 686 -16.31 25.61 4.94
N THR A 687 -16.55 24.35 5.32
CA THR A 687 -16.68 23.90 6.71
C THR A 687 -15.43 23.14 7.17
N LYS A 688 -15.40 22.71 8.45
CA LYS A 688 -14.33 21.89 9.04
C LYS A 688 -14.89 20.65 9.76
N MET A 689 -15.96 20.07 9.21
CA MET A 689 -16.66 18.93 9.81
C MET A 689 -15.79 17.68 9.86
N SER A 690 -14.91 17.46 8.88
CA SER A 690 -14.04 16.29 8.87
C SER A 690 -13.04 16.33 10.02
N LEU A 691 -12.44 17.49 10.29
CA LEU A 691 -11.50 17.68 11.40
C LEU A 691 -12.20 17.43 12.75
N ALA A 692 -13.41 17.95 12.92
CA ALA A 692 -14.19 17.71 14.13
C ALA A 692 -14.54 16.21 14.30
N ALA A 693 -14.89 15.52 13.22
CA ALA A 693 -15.15 14.08 13.24
C ALA A 693 -13.88 13.25 13.50
N GLU A 694 -12.74 13.61 12.89
CA GLU A 694 -11.44 12.97 13.11
C GLU A 694 -11.02 13.04 14.57
N ASN A 695 -11.16 14.21 15.22
CA ASN A 695 -10.85 14.37 16.64
C ASN A 695 -11.76 13.53 17.57
N GLN A 696 -12.93 13.12 17.08
CA GLN A 696 -13.86 12.28 17.82
C GLN A 696 -13.60 10.79 17.60
N PHE A 697 -13.24 10.40 16.38
CA PHE A 697 -13.01 9.01 16.01
C PHE A 697 -11.57 8.61 16.32
N SER A 698 -11.38 7.91 17.43
CA SER A 698 -10.12 7.25 17.74
C SER A 698 -10.04 5.88 17.05
N ASP A 699 -8.89 5.57 16.43
CA ASP A 699 -8.64 4.22 15.92
C ASP A 699 -8.72 3.21 17.07
N LYS A 700 -9.59 2.21 16.91
CA LYS A 700 -9.81 1.16 17.91
C LYS A 700 -8.69 0.13 17.79
N ILE A 701 -7.59 0.38 18.49
CA ILE A 701 -6.46 -0.57 18.53
C ILE A 701 -6.68 -1.57 19.67
N ASP A 702 -6.94 -2.83 19.31
CA ASP A 702 -6.97 -3.95 20.24
C ASP A 702 -5.71 -4.82 20.14
N ASP A 703 -5.54 -5.75 21.08
CA ASP A 703 -4.33 -6.59 21.14
C ASP A 703 -4.15 -7.49 19.90
N THR A 704 -5.22 -7.79 19.16
CA THR A 704 -5.12 -8.54 17.90
C THR A 704 -4.66 -7.69 16.73
N ILE A 705 -4.94 -6.39 16.74
CA ILE A 705 -4.33 -5.44 15.80
C ILE A 705 -2.84 -5.30 16.10
N VAL A 706 -2.46 -5.15 17.38
CA VAL A 706 -1.03 -5.14 17.79
C VAL A 706 -0.32 -6.42 17.36
N PHE A 707 -0.98 -7.58 17.48
CA PHE A 707 -0.45 -8.85 17.00
C PHE A 707 -0.26 -8.87 15.48
N GLY A 708 -1.25 -8.39 14.71
CA GLY A 708 -1.11 -8.31 13.25
C GLY A 708 -0.01 -7.34 12.81
N THR A 709 0.21 -6.25 13.54
CA THR A 709 1.39 -5.38 13.36
C THR A 709 2.68 -6.15 13.64
N ALA A 710 2.74 -6.94 14.71
CA ALA A 710 3.91 -7.76 15.03
C ALA A 710 4.25 -8.76 13.91
N GLU A 711 3.25 -9.42 13.32
CA GLU A 711 3.45 -10.33 12.18
C GLU A 711 3.91 -9.57 10.93
N HIS A 712 3.37 -8.39 10.66
CA HIS A 712 3.84 -7.56 9.55
C HIS A 712 5.31 -7.15 9.73
N THR A 713 5.67 -6.60 10.88
CA THR A 713 7.05 -6.23 11.23
C THR A 713 8.00 -7.42 11.18
N TYR A 714 7.54 -8.61 11.59
CA TYR A 714 8.29 -9.86 11.46
C TYR A 714 8.58 -10.22 10.00
N ILE A 715 7.60 -10.04 9.11
CA ILE A 715 7.73 -10.31 7.67
C ILE A 715 8.69 -9.31 7.01
N GLU A 716 8.67 -8.05 7.45
CA GLU A 716 9.60 -7.01 6.97
C GLU A 716 11.04 -7.21 7.47
N GLY A 717 11.26 -8.10 8.44
CA GLY A 717 12.58 -8.47 8.95
C GLY A 717 13.06 -7.68 10.17
N ASP A 718 12.26 -6.77 10.74
CA ASP A 718 12.59 -6.13 12.02
C ASP A 718 12.22 -7.04 13.20
N PHE A 719 13.08 -8.03 13.44
CA PHE A 719 12.85 -9.03 14.49
C PHE A 719 12.87 -8.47 15.91
N ASN A 720 13.52 -7.32 16.16
CA ASN A 720 13.58 -6.76 17.51
C ASN A 720 12.26 -6.07 17.85
N GLU A 721 11.76 -5.21 16.97
CA GLU A 721 10.46 -4.58 17.16
C GLU A 721 9.33 -5.63 17.16
N ALA A 722 9.39 -6.62 16.27
CA ALA A 722 8.42 -7.70 16.24
C ALA A 722 8.32 -8.45 17.60
N VAL A 723 9.46 -8.77 18.23
CA VAL A 723 9.47 -9.43 19.55
C VAL A 723 8.81 -8.55 20.62
N GLU A 724 9.06 -7.24 20.63
CA GLU A 724 8.41 -6.33 21.56
C GLU A 724 6.89 -6.30 21.38
N LEU A 725 6.43 -6.22 20.13
CA LEU A 725 5.02 -6.21 19.78
C LEU A 725 4.33 -7.55 20.10
N TYR A 726 4.95 -8.70 19.82
CA TYR A 726 4.44 -10.01 20.22
C TYR A 726 4.29 -10.09 21.75
N MET A 727 5.33 -9.70 22.49
CA MET A 727 5.31 -9.73 23.95
C MET A 727 4.24 -8.80 24.53
N LYS A 728 3.97 -7.66 23.89
CA LYS A 728 2.87 -6.76 24.23
C LYS A 728 1.51 -7.42 23.97
N ALA A 729 1.29 -7.96 22.77
CA ALA A 729 0.04 -8.57 22.36
C ALA A 729 -0.31 -9.84 23.18
N ILE A 730 0.66 -10.72 23.44
CA ILE A 730 0.46 -11.99 24.17
C ILE A 730 0.04 -11.75 25.63
N LYS A 731 0.52 -10.67 26.24
CA LYS A 731 0.11 -10.22 27.60
C LYS A 731 -1.34 -9.72 27.63
N GLY A 732 -1.88 -9.30 26.49
CA GLY A 732 -3.25 -8.85 26.32
C GLY A 732 -4.26 -9.96 26.02
N ILE A 733 -5.38 -9.58 25.42
CA ILE A 733 -6.51 -10.42 25.05
C ILE A 733 -6.41 -10.77 23.56
N VAL A 734 -5.67 -11.84 23.26
CA VAL A 734 -5.62 -12.45 21.92
C VAL A 734 -6.03 -13.93 21.96
N PRO A 735 -6.60 -14.48 20.88
CA PRO A 735 -6.88 -15.92 20.76
C PRO A 735 -5.66 -16.79 21.04
N GLU A 736 -5.87 -17.99 21.59
CA GLU A 736 -4.78 -18.93 21.92
C GLU A 736 -3.89 -19.25 20.71
N LYS A 737 -4.48 -19.42 19.52
CA LYS A 737 -3.73 -19.64 18.27
C LYS A 737 -2.74 -18.49 17.95
N TYR A 738 -3.06 -17.25 18.31
CA TYR A 738 -2.15 -16.11 18.13
C TYR A 738 -1.07 -16.09 19.20
N LYS A 739 -1.42 -16.40 20.46
CA LYS A 739 -0.40 -16.57 21.51
C LYS A 739 0.63 -17.61 21.12
N LEU A 740 0.15 -18.73 20.59
CA LEU A 740 0.98 -19.83 20.16
C LEU A 740 1.92 -19.42 19.02
N LEU A 741 1.37 -18.84 17.95
CA LEU A 741 2.17 -18.33 16.83
C LEU A 741 3.23 -17.31 17.29
N GLY A 742 2.85 -16.31 18.09
CA GLY A 742 3.80 -15.31 18.58
C GLY A 742 4.92 -15.92 19.44
N LEU A 743 4.62 -16.90 20.28
CA LEU A 743 5.65 -17.63 21.04
C LEU A 743 6.54 -18.47 20.11
N HIS A 744 5.98 -19.08 19.06
CA HIS A 744 6.77 -19.80 18.05
C HIS A 744 7.71 -18.86 17.29
N ARG A 745 7.25 -17.66 16.90
CA ARG A 745 8.07 -16.62 16.27
C ARG A 745 9.21 -16.18 17.19
N ILE A 746 8.91 -15.92 18.46
CA ILE A 746 9.94 -15.55 19.46
C ILE A 746 10.96 -16.69 19.62
N ALA A 747 10.50 -17.94 19.76
CA ALA A 747 11.40 -19.10 19.88
C ALA A 747 12.32 -19.23 18.66
N MET A 748 11.78 -19.08 17.45
CA MET A 748 12.56 -19.13 16.21
C MET A 748 13.62 -18.03 16.15
N ILE A 749 13.27 -16.80 16.52
CA ILE A 749 14.24 -15.67 16.60
C ILE A 749 15.34 -15.97 17.61
N LEU A 750 15.01 -16.50 18.79
CA LEU A 750 15.98 -16.85 19.83
C LEU A 750 16.91 -17.99 19.41
N ILE A 751 16.39 -19.01 18.71
CA ILE A 751 17.19 -20.10 18.15
C ILE A 751 18.22 -19.53 17.16
N ASN A 752 17.79 -18.66 16.25
CA ASN A 752 18.67 -18.02 15.27
C ASN A 752 19.73 -17.12 15.93
N LYS A 753 19.43 -16.51 17.09
CA LYS A 753 20.40 -15.75 17.90
C LYS A 753 21.33 -16.63 18.75
N GLY A 754 21.11 -17.95 18.82
CA GLY A 754 21.87 -18.86 19.67
C GLY A 754 21.53 -18.77 21.17
N GLU A 755 20.40 -18.17 21.53
CA GLU A 755 19.98 -17.93 22.92
C GLU A 755 19.20 -19.12 23.51
N TYR A 756 19.79 -20.32 23.47
CA TYR A 756 19.09 -21.58 23.76
C TYR A 756 18.47 -21.68 25.16
N SER A 757 19.05 -21.03 26.18
CA SER A 757 18.46 -21.04 27.53
C SER A 757 17.10 -20.34 27.59
N ALA A 758 16.92 -19.27 26.81
CA ALA A 758 15.67 -18.54 26.74
C ALA A 758 14.59 -19.31 25.95
N VAL A 759 15.01 -20.10 24.95
CA VAL A 759 14.09 -20.97 24.17
C VAL A 759 13.37 -21.97 25.07
N GLU A 760 14.06 -22.56 26.05
CA GLU A 760 13.45 -23.50 27.00
C GLU A 760 12.32 -22.88 27.84
N ASP A 761 12.45 -21.60 28.22
CA ASP A 761 11.39 -20.89 28.94
C ASP A 761 10.19 -20.58 28.03
N VAL A 762 10.44 -20.30 26.75
CA VAL A 762 9.39 -20.14 25.74
C VAL A 762 8.67 -21.47 25.49
N PHE A 763 9.38 -22.58 25.36
CA PHE A 763 8.77 -23.91 25.21
C PHE A 763 7.92 -24.31 26.42
N ARG A 764 8.36 -24.03 27.65
CA ARG A 764 7.51 -24.23 28.84
C ARG A 764 6.22 -23.42 28.78
N SER A 765 6.25 -22.23 28.20
CA SER A 765 5.08 -21.38 28.02
C SER A 765 4.15 -21.93 26.93
N ILE A 766 4.73 -22.43 25.84
CA ILE A 766 4.00 -23.09 24.75
C ILE A 766 3.31 -24.38 25.25
N ASP A 767 4.01 -25.22 26.01
CA ASP A 767 3.48 -26.50 26.51
C ASP A 767 2.31 -26.31 27.49
N GLN A 768 2.17 -25.12 28.10
CA GLN A 768 1.00 -24.76 28.92
C GLN A 768 -0.26 -24.47 28.08
N ILE A 769 -0.08 -24.08 26.81
CA ILE A 769 -1.17 -23.74 25.88
C ILE A 769 -1.51 -24.97 25.02
N SER A 770 -0.49 -25.55 24.37
CA SER A 770 -0.66 -26.69 23.47
C SER A 770 0.54 -27.61 23.55
N PHE A 771 0.36 -28.76 24.21
CA PHE A 771 1.35 -29.82 24.23
C PHE A 771 1.43 -30.51 22.86
N ASN A 772 2.65 -30.76 22.38
CA ASN A 772 2.93 -31.46 21.12
C ASN A 772 2.37 -30.83 19.84
N HIS A 773 2.28 -29.50 19.79
CA HIS A 773 1.91 -28.79 18.57
C HIS A 773 2.95 -29.04 17.45
N PRO A 774 2.56 -29.22 16.17
CA PRO A 774 3.49 -29.51 15.08
C PRO A 774 4.61 -28.46 14.94
N ASP A 775 4.28 -27.17 15.02
CA ASP A 775 5.29 -26.10 14.99
C ASP A 775 6.28 -26.17 16.17
N THR A 776 5.83 -26.64 17.34
CA THR A 776 6.73 -26.84 18.49
C THR A 776 7.68 -27.99 18.24
N ILE A 777 7.21 -29.09 17.64
CA ILE A 777 8.06 -30.22 17.25
C ILE A 777 9.08 -29.77 16.21
N TYR A 778 8.64 -29.03 15.18
CA TYR A 778 9.51 -28.43 14.18
C TYR A 778 10.61 -27.57 14.83
N LEU A 779 10.27 -26.66 15.74
CA LEU A 779 11.27 -25.84 16.43
C LEU A 779 12.23 -26.66 17.31
N LYS A 780 11.79 -27.80 17.87
CA LYS A 780 12.68 -28.74 18.57
C LYS A 780 13.64 -29.42 17.61
N VAL A 781 13.23 -29.73 16.37
CA VAL A 781 14.13 -30.22 15.32
C VAL A 781 15.20 -29.18 15.05
N ILE A 782 14.81 -27.93 14.77
CA ILE A 782 15.76 -26.82 14.48
C ILE A 782 16.71 -26.57 15.67
N LEU A 783 16.20 -26.56 16.90
CA LEU A 783 17.02 -26.39 18.10
C LEU A 783 18.08 -27.50 18.22
N ASN A 784 17.70 -28.77 18.09
CA ASN A 784 18.64 -29.88 18.19
C ASN A 784 19.65 -29.89 17.03
N ALA A 785 19.19 -29.59 15.81
CA ALA A 785 20.06 -29.43 14.65
C ALA A 785 21.12 -28.33 14.89
N SER A 786 20.72 -27.18 15.42
CA SER A 786 21.63 -26.07 15.75
C SER A 786 22.66 -26.38 16.85
N GLN A 787 22.46 -27.48 17.59
CA GLN A 787 23.34 -27.97 18.65
C GLN A 787 24.11 -29.24 18.22
N ASP A 788 24.15 -29.56 16.93
CA ASP A 788 24.76 -30.76 16.36
C ASP A 788 24.20 -32.09 16.91
N LYS A 789 22.97 -32.07 17.44
CA LYS A 789 22.25 -33.25 17.99
C LYS A 789 21.37 -33.88 16.91
N HIS A 790 22.01 -34.41 15.86
CA HIS A 790 21.29 -34.89 14.67
C HIS A 790 20.37 -36.09 14.94
N THR A 791 20.75 -36.99 15.86
CA THR A 791 19.92 -38.16 16.18
C THR A 791 18.61 -37.75 16.84
N GLU A 792 18.67 -36.86 17.82
CA GLU A 792 17.49 -36.31 18.48
C GLU A 792 16.62 -35.50 17.51
N ALA A 793 17.23 -34.73 16.60
CA ALA A 793 16.51 -34.01 15.56
C ALA A 793 15.76 -34.97 14.60
N LEU A 794 16.40 -36.09 14.21
CA LEU A 794 15.79 -37.13 13.36
C LEU A 794 14.61 -37.83 14.04
N GLU A 795 14.67 -38.04 15.36
CA GLU A 795 13.55 -38.61 16.12
C GLU A 795 12.31 -37.67 16.07
N PHE A 796 12.52 -36.37 16.33
CA PHE A 796 11.42 -35.39 16.30
C PHE A 796 10.83 -35.19 14.90
N ILE A 797 11.67 -35.13 13.85
CA ILE A 797 11.15 -34.91 12.49
C ILE A 797 10.38 -36.14 11.97
N SER A 798 10.78 -37.35 12.37
CA SER A 798 10.02 -38.56 12.07
C SER A 798 8.62 -38.51 12.68
N GLU A 799 8.49 -38.09 13.95
CA GLU A 799 7.20 -37.92 14.61
C GLU A 799 6.30 -36.90 13.87
N LEU A 800 6.89 -35.79 13.44
CA LEU A 800 6.19 -34.73 12.72
C LEU A 800 5.71 -35.22 11.34
N MET A 801 6.57 -35.91 10.58
CA MET A 801 6.28 -36.39 9.24
C MET A 801 5.23 -37.52 9.21
N ASP A 802 5.25 -38.43 10.18
CA ASP A 802 4.30 -39.55 10.27
C ASP A 802 2.83 -39.09 10.30
N ASN A 803 2.59 -37.85 10.75
CA ASN A 803 1.26 -37.27 10.93
C ASN A 803 1.02 -36.03 10.04
N TRP A 804 1.88 -35.76 9.06
CA TRP A 804 1.88 -34.48 8.32
C TRP A 804 0.56 -34.18 7.60
N THR A 805 -0.11 -35.19 7.04
CA THR A 805 -1.41 -35.00 6.34
C THR A 805 -2.45 -34.32 7.22
N SER A 806 -2.44 -34.58 8.53
CA SER A 806 -3.29 -33.88 9.49
C SER A 806 -2.64 -32.61 10.05
N ASN A 807 -1.36 -32.69 10.40
CA ASN A 807 -0.62 -31.61 11.06
C ASN A 807 -0.49 -30.36 10.18
N LYS A 808 -0.49 -30.50 8.85
CA LYS A 808 -0.39 -29.35 7.95
C LYS A 808 -1.45 -28.28 8.23
N PHE A 809 -2.67 -28.68 8.59
CA PHE A 809 -3.77 -27.74 8.87
C PHE A 809 -3.68 -27.06 10.25
N GLU A 810 -2.79 -27.54 11.11
CA GLU A 810 -2.54 -26.96 12.44
C GLU A 810 -1.24 -26.13 12.47
N SER A 811 -0.28 -26.44 11.59
CA SER A 811 0.92 -25.64 11.42
C SER A 811 0.61 -24.19 11.04
N SER A 812 1.40 -23.27 11.58
CA SER A 812 1.28 -21.83 11.42
C SER A 812 2.61 -21.12 11.11
N LEU A 813 3.72 -21.87 11.09
CA LEU A 813 5.07 -21.34 10.78
C LEU A 813 5.42 -21.35 9.28
N GLY A 814 4.54 -21.89 8.43
CA GLY A 814 4.72 -21.82 6.98
C GLY A 814 5.56 -22.92 6.34
N HIS A 815 6.00 -23.93 7.10
CA HIS A 815 6.73 -25.06 6.53
C HIS A 815 5.78 -26.05 5.84
N ASN A 816 6.22 -26.57 4.71
CA ASN A 816 5.49 -27.53 3.88
C ASN A 816 6.16 -28.91 3.90
N LEU A 817 5.53 -29.90 3.26
CA LEU A 817 6.09 -31.26 3.25
C LEU A 817 7.46 -31.32 2.58
N ASP A 818 7.65 -30.59 1.48
CA ASP A 818 8.95 -30.47 0.81
C ASP A 818 10.00 -29.83 1.71
N ASP A 819 9.66 -28.81 2.49
CA ASP A 819 10.59 -28.20 3.48
C ASP A 819 11.00 -29.20 4.57
N LEU A 820 10.06 -30.02 5.05
CA LEU A 820 10.36 -31.08 6.02
C LEU A 820 11.21 -32.20 5.43
N LEU A 821 11.00 -32.55 4.16
CA LEU A 821 11.85 -33.51 3.45
C LEU A 821 13.27 -32.98 3.28
N VAL A 822 13.43 -31.71 2.93
CA VAL A 822 14.73 -31.02 2.85
C VAL A 822 15.43 -31.03 4.20
N LEU A 823 14.73 -30.63 5.27
CA LEU A 823 15.28 -30.62 6.62
C LEU A 823 15.72 -32.02 7.06
N THR A 824 14.93 -33.05 6.76
CA THR A 824 15.30 -34.45 7.04
C THR A 824 16.54 -34.87 6.24
N ALA A 825 16.60 -34.50 4.97
CA ALA A 825 17.74 -34.79 4.09
C ALA A 825 19.02 -34.11 4.59
N ASP A 826 18.94 -32.86 5.05
CA ASP A 826 20.09 -32.15 5.64
C ASP A 826 20.62 -32.85 6.88
N LEU A 827 19.73 -33.32 7.77
CA LEU A 827 20.12 -34.08 8.95
C LEU A 827 20.81 -35.41 8.60
N LEU A 828 20.30 -36.14 7.61
CA LEU A 828 20.91 -37.39 7.13
C LEU A 828 22.26 -37.16 6.47
N ARG A 829 22.38 -36.10 5.66
CA ARG A 829 23.63 -35.70 5.02
C ARG A 829 24.68 -35.33 6.07
N ALA A 830 24.29 -34.60 7.11
CA ALA A 830 25.17 -34.28 8.23
C ALA A 830 25.57 -35.50 9.07
N GLY A 831 24.75 -36.57 9.03
CA GLY A 831 25.05 -37.91 9.56
C GLY A 831 25.82 -38.84 8.61
N ASP A 832 26.31 -38.33 7.47
CA ASP A 832 27.07 -39.07 6.43
C ASP A 832 26.24 -40.13 5.65
N ASP A 833 24.91 -40.06 5.69
CA ASP A 833 24.01 -40.89 4.86
C ASP A 833 23.60 -40.15 3.58
N ILE A 834 24.56 -40.04 2.66
CA ILE A 834 24.43 -39.26 1.41
C ILE A 834 23.37 -39.85 0.46
N GLU A 835 23.27 -41.18 0.39
CA GLU A 835 22.31 -41.84 -0.51
C GLU A 835 20.86 -41.58 -0.07
N ALA A 836 20.58 -41.71 1.23
CA ALA A 836 19.25 -41.42 1.76
C ALA A 836 18.89 -39.93 1.64
N ALA A 837 19.84 -39.02 1.93
CA ALA A 837 19.65 -37.59 1.78
C ALA A 837 19.30 -37.20 0.33
N HIS A 838 20.07 -37.70 -0.64
CA HIS A 838 19.83 -37.43 -2.07
C HIS A 838 18.44 -37.90 -2.53
N SER A 839 17.99 -39.06 -2.06
CA SER A 839 16.64 -39.58 -2.35
C SER A 839 15.54 -38.64 -1.84
N LEU A 840 15.71 -38.08 -0.63
CA LEU A 840 14.75 -37.15 -0.04
C LEU A 840 14.74 -35.79 -0.75
N TYR A 841 15.89 -35.22 -1.11
CA TYR A 841 15.91 -33.99 -1.92
C TYR A 841 15.23 -34.20 -3.28
N THR A 842 15.47 -35.35 -3.92
CA THR A 842 14.79 -35.69 -5.18
C THR A 842 13.28 -35.80 -5.00
N THR A 843 12.84 -36.38 -3.87
CA THR A 843 11.42 -36.48 -3.53
C THR A 843 10.83 -35.08 -3.31
N ALA A 844 11.50 -34.21 -2.56
CA ALA A 844 11.09 -32.82 -2.36
C ALA A 844 10.95 -32.07 -3.70
N LEU A 845 11.92 -32.21 -4.62
CA LEU A 845 11.87 -31.60 -5.95
C LEU A 845 10.77 -32.17 -6.85
N SER A 846 10.40 -33.43 -6.67
CA SER A 846 9.26 -34.02 -7.39
C SER A 846 7.92 -33.46 -6.93
N MET A 847 7.86 -32.95 -5.69
CA MET A 847 6.68 -32.32 -5.10
C MET A 847 6.64 -30.81 -5.40
N ASN A 848 7.78 -30.15 -5.26
CA ASN A 848 7.96 -28.73 -5.50
C ASN A 848 9.29 -28.52 -6.25
N ASN A 849 9.21 -28.39 -7.56
CA ASN A 849 10.37 -28.19 -8.42
C ASN A 849 10.94 -26.75 -8.33
N SER A 850 10.30 -25.88 -7.54
CA SER A 850 10.74 -24.54 -7.19
C SER A 850 11.30 -24.46 -5.76
N ASN A 851 11.66 -25.59 -5.14
CA ASN A 851 12.34 -25.60 -3.85
C ASN A 851 13.87 -25.46 -4.04
N ALA A 852 14.38 -24.24 -3.87
CA ALA A 852 15.79 -23.95 -4.07
C ALA A 852 16.72 -24.69 -3.08
N PHE A 853 16.27 -24.88 -1.83
CA PHE A 853 17.04 -25.61 -0.81
C PHE A 853 17.19 -27.09 -1.17
N ALA A 854 16.14 -27.70 -1.73
CA ALA A 854 16.22 -29.06 -2.25
C ALA A 854 17.19 -29.18 -3.43
N CYS A 855 17.20 -28.20 -4.35
CA CYS A 855 18.19 -28.13 -5.42
C CYS A 855 19.62 -28.05 -4.88
N TYR A 856 19.87 -27.14 -3.94
CA TYR A 856 21.17 -26.97 -3.30
C TYR A 856 21.63 -28.25 -2.60
N GLY A 857 20.78 -28.84 -1.77
CA GLY A 857 21.10 -30.07 -1.03
C GLY A 857 21.42 -31.27 -1.93
N ALA A 858 20.65 -31.44 -3.02
CA ALA A 858 20.97 -32.46 -4.03
C ALA A 858 22.33 -32.20 -4.72
N GLY A 859 22.63 -30.94 -5.04
CA GLY A 859 23.93 -30.54 -5.57
C GLY A 859 25.09 -30.88 -4.62
N MET A 860 24.91 -30.67 -3.32
CA MET A 860 25.89 -31.05 -2.30
C MET A 860 26.12 -32.57 -2.26
N CYS A 861 25.07 -33.38 -2.43
CA CYS A 861 25.21 -34.83 -2.50
C CYS A 861 26.01 -35.29 -3.74
N PHE A 862 25.76 -34.67 -4.91
CA PHE A 862 26.52 -34.94 -6.14
C PHE A 862 27.99 -34.53 -6.00
N LYS A 863 28.26 -33.37 -5.38
CA LYS A 863 29.61 -32.88 -5.10
C LYS A 863 30.40 -33.89 -4.26
N VAL A 864 29.82 -34.37 -3.16
CA VAL A 864 30.44 -35.39 -2.30
C VAL A 864 30.68 -36.71 -3.04
N SER A 865 29.78 -37.06 -3.97
CA SER A 865 29.88 -38.27 -4.80
C SER A 865 30.84 -38.15 -5.99
N GLY A 866 31.48 -37.00 -6.19
CA GLY A 866 32.40 -36.74 -7.32
C GLY A 866 31.70 -36.53 -8.67
N LEU A 867 30.39 -36.26 -8.66
CA LEU A 867 29.56 -36.00 -9.85
C LEU A 867 29.47 -34.48 -10.09
N GLU A 868 30.56 -33.89 -10.58
CA GLU A 868 30.74 -32.44 -10.63
C GLU A 868 29.80 -31.73 -11.60
N ASN A 869 29.45 -32.35 -12.72
CA ASN A 869 28.55 -31.75 -13.71
C ASN A 869 27.12 -31.68 -13.17
N GLU A 870 26.66 -32.76 -12.55
CA GLU A 870 25.35 -32.89 -11.92
C GLU A 870 25.23 -31.90 -10.76
N ALA A 871 26.28 -31.76 -9.94
CA ALA A 871 26.32 -30.74 -8.88
C ALA A 871 26.16 -29.32 -9.43
N LYS A 872 26.91 -28.97 -10.49
CA LYS A 872 26.82 -27.65 -11.16
C LYS A 872 25.43 -27.38 -11.73
N GLU A 873 24.75 -28.38 -12.28
CA GLU A 873 23.38 -28.23 -12.78
C GLU A 873 22.41 -27.94 -11.62
N MET A 874 22.52 -28.69 -10.52
CA MET A 874 21.64 -28.50 -9.36
C MET A 874 21.84 -27.15 -8.67
N PHE A 875 23.09 -26.69 -8.50
CA PHE A 875 23.33 -25.37 -7.93
C PHE A 875 22.86 -24.24 -8.84
N ARG A 876 22.99 -24.38 -10.18
CA ARG A 876 22.41 -23.41 -11.13
C ARG A 876 20.91 -23.35 -11.00
N TRP A 877 20.26 -24.50 -10.89
CA TRP A 877 18.83 -24.57 -10.70
C TRP A 877 18.42 -23.88 -9.39
N ALA A 878 19.14 -24.09 -8.29
CA ALA A 878 18.88 -23.40 -7.03
C ALA A 878 18.95 -21.85 -7.20
N VAL A 879 19.95 -21.34 -7.92
CA VAL A 879 20.11 -19.90 -8.20
C VAL A 879 19.07 -19.37 -9.18
N ASP A 880 18.65 -20.17 -10.16
CA ASP A 880 17.60 -19.77 -11.11
C ASP A 880 16.23 -19.65 -10.39
N ILE A 881 15.99 -20.46 -9.36
CA ILE A 881 14.80 -20.36 -8.49
C ILE A 881 14.93 -19.19 -7.52
N ASN A 882 16.04 -19.11 -6.78
CA ASN A 882 16.31 -18.06 -5.82
C ASN A 882 17.62 -17.34 -6.20
N PRO A 883 17.52 -16.23 -6.95
CA PRO A 883 18.68 -15.43 -7.34
C PRO A 883 19.49 -14.89 -6.17
N GLU A 884 18.96 -14.84 -4.95
CA GLU A 884 19.66 -14.38 -3.74
C GLU A 884 20.27 -15.53 -2.90
N PHE A 885 20.27 -16.77 -3.41
CA PHE A 885 20.84 -17.91 -2.69
C PHE A 885 22.39 -17.91 -2.74
N GLU A 886 23.01 -17.22 -1.77
CA GLU A 886 24.46 -17.02 -1.69
C GLU A 886 25.27 -18.32 -1.63
N GLU A 887 24.83 -19.32 -0.85
CA GLU A 887 25.56 -20.58 -0.70
C GLU A 887 25.62 -21.37 -2.02
N ALA A 888 24.54 -21.35 -2.79
CA ALA A 888 24.51 -21.99 -4.11
C ALA A 888 25.39 -21.23 -5.12
N LYS A 889 25.41 -19.89 -5.08
CA LYS A 889 26.33 -19.08 -5.89
C LYS A 889 27.79 -19.38 -5.55
N PHE A 890 28.12 -19.40 -4.26
CA PHE A 890 29.46 -19.70 -3.78
C PHE A 890 29.93 -21.07 -4.25
N GLU A 891 29.06 -22.08 -4.17
CA GLU A 891 29.39 -23.43 -4.65
C GLU A 891 29.62 -23.47 -6.17
N LEU A 892 28.83 -22.73 -6.96
CA LEU A 892 29.04 -22.62 -8.41
C LEU A 892 30.33 -21.93 -8.82
N GLU A 893 30.77 -20.93 -8.06
CA GLU A 893 31.99 -20.17 -8.35
C GLU A 893 33.25 -20.97 -8.03
N ASN A 894 33.17 -21.89 -7.07
CA ASN A 894 34.29 -22.70 -6.59
C ASN A 894 34.44 -24.07 -7.27
N MET A 895 33.60 -24.39 -8.25
CA MET A 895 33.69 -25.59 -9.10
C MET A 895 33.92 -25.22 -10.56
#